data_AF-A0A367K235-F1
#
_entry.id   AF-A0A367K235-F1
#
_cell.length_a   1.000
_cell.length_b   1.000
_cell.length_c   1.000
_cell.angle_alpha   90.00
_cell.angle_beta   90.00
_cell.angle_gamma   90.00
#
_symmetry.space_group_name_H-M   'P 1'
#
loop_
_entity.id
_entity.type
_entity.pdbx_description
1 polymer ?
#
loop_
_entity_poly.entity_id
_entity_poly.type
_entity_poly.pdbx_seq_one_letter_code
_entity_poly.pdbx_strand_id
1 'polypeptide(L)'
;MTNQSDGLQQIIDAHFANNIKWDPEIVEIIFTKELLPFDFASHKLQQLEVAEYFEKYLWPHFDSTASVNHIISICLMLNEKFHQNAVNWDKLLDSERFSNLFQRVIRLLVDDDVSLSCQIPAITFLIYCLQSFDIAPVQTECLKLFTIGIWSNLAYESRREQMFTDYPFLRKLWNSSNKKLAAANESAKEQLLYERNWLCLLLNSFVSQLYKIPAEGEVDNHLIKYNELIFEFLITLETQFSTRRFVNTLLDDHQIVILCQMAPFNQQKTKDIELLKSLVDTLALYAKLEVNDHTGAALSDIEALEAHRQQLVKLQHIAFRQFREHLKELPLTNLASIETRENLVWHFKPLSEQILVQLCKCLEIRCEPIDQSIGVDLKEYLINALVIKYEKPQKLAEQINKQPLYPDENVIFDSAMTQENPYDRPLPFARLNLQFLTMNDYLYRNYILLQQESTYKIRKNIVDVVRRLSPQVKFPEFTTIFTSWARMATTIDSFNIVDIADIKIGEEKPAHVFADVSINLGKYARNIRNEWDSLRKHDTLFLITIEAKEKEPGAVDMDEDFREQYGIKYIRGCEIVDFIGVDGRPIDEVSRPRPEDRKDKVKAGQRTIRVELDTDQYKIDTDKQSKQHGEDVYTTFNVLMRRNPQENNFKHILQTIRELSQTDTDIPSWLQPVILGYGNPSSTHYSNFKARIEEFDMRDTFVDREHLLESFPNKTLQFIDNSTSSEEAFYRFKLLNDPMEEDSVVTKKSKKTKRTEKVVKSETFEVKPYNLTSDNPYIHGNRKRNTIRYTPKQVEAIYSGMNRGLTMVAGSSEAAKVDAIVQTVSNLYHNNPQQRTLIVASNNDLLSRILDKVMNMGIDSQYILRIGHGDQELNPEYNFSKYSCVPPMLERRMSLLHEVDRLSQSLNIPGEHGSTCETAIYFYKAHILPLWESFTKALDSISDVQNLQKVFPFTQFFTDTPESIFDEKMNLEEAVESAMSCKQYLDNLFDQLKRIRPSEFLKSNYDRANYVLTKEAKIVGLTAVHSALKRPELIKLGFKYDNVFVIDADQVLEIENYITLLLQENESNLERIVLMGEDKQISVVDDTVFNKYGNLSQSMFKRFIRLGVPVIRLD
;
A
#
# COMPACT_ATOMS: atom_id res chain seq x y z
N MET A 1 -46.54 8.20 -9.59
CA MET A 1 -47.35 9.33 -9.10
C MET A 1 -47.16 10.50 -10.04
N THR A 2 -48.22 11.24 -10.29
CA THR A 2 -48.42 12.24 -11.36
C THR A 2 -47.70 13.57 -11.14
N ASN A 3 -47.16 14.13 -12.23
CA ASN A 3 -46.69 15.50 -12.47
C ASN A 3 -47.29 16.61 -11.57
N GLN A 4 -46.66 16.88 -10.43
CA GLN A 4 -46.55 18.23 -9.88
C GLN A 4 -45.17 18.74 -10.29
N SER A 5 -45.09 19.90 -10.94
CA SER A 5 -43.82 20.58 -11.18
C SER A 5 -43.14 20.85 -9.84
N ASP A 6 -42.02 20.18 -9.59
CA ASP A 6 -41.21 20.26 -8.36
C ASP A 6 -41.09 21.73 -7.92
N GLY A 7 -41.55 22.07 -6.72
CA GLY A 7 -41.55 23.46 -6.22
C GLY A 7 -40.16 24.08 -6.27
N LEU A 8 -39.14 23.24 -6.08
CA LEU A 8 -37.72 23.54 -6.24
C LEU A 8 -37.35 23.92 -7.69
N GLN A 9 -37.84 23.20 -8.70
CA GLN A 9 -37.55 23.52 -10.11
C GLN A 9 -38.13 24.88 -10.52
N GLN A 10 -39.31 25.24 -10.01
CA GLN A 10 -39.90 26.56 -10.28
C GLN A 10 -39.06 27.69 -9.68
N ILE A 11 -38.51 27.48 -8.47
CA ILE A 11 -37.59 28.42 -7.83
C ILE A 11 -36.28 28.53 -8.63
N ILE A 12 -35.75 27.39 -9.09
CA ILE A 12 -34.55 27.30 -9.95
C ILE A 12 -34.75 28.12 -11.24
N ASP A 13 -35.83 27.87 -11.96
CA ASP A 13 -36.11 28.54 -13.23
C ASP A 13 -36.36 30.04 -13.05
N ALA A 14 -37.00 30.45 -11.95
CA ALA A 14 -37.33 31.84 -11.66
C ALA A 14 -36.12 32.70 -11.25
N HIS A 15 -35.16 32.12 -10.52
CA HIS A 15 -34.10 32.90 -9.88
C HIS A 15 -32.68 32.57 -10.34
N PHE A 16 -32.47 31.43 -11.00
CA PHE A 16 -31.14 30.92 -11.34
C PHE A 16 -30.92 30.77 -12.85
N ALA A 17 -31.97 30.74 -13.67
CA ALA A 17 -31.86 30.55 -15.13
C ALA A 17 -31.57 31.85 -15.92
N ASN A 18 -32.10 33.01 -15.51
CA ASN A 18 -31.91 34.30 -16.21
C ASN A 18 -31.74 35.47 -15.22
N ASN A 19 -30.60 36.17 -15.25
CA ASN A 19 -30.26 37.33 -14.39
C ASN A 19 -30.43 37.09 -12.87
N ILE A 20 -29.41 36.49 -12.26
CA ILE A 20 -29.37 36.22 -10.81
C ILE A 20 -29.41 37.54 -10.03
N LYS A 21 -30.45 37.72 -9.22
CA LYS A 21 -30.56 38.81 -8.24
C LYS A 21 -30.53 38.23 -6.84
N TRP A 22 -29.58 38.69 -6.02
CA TRP A 22 -29.44 38.25 -4.63
C TRP A 22 -30.64 38.67 -3.77
N ASP A 23 -31.19 37.70 -3.05
CA ASP A 23 -32.23 37.88 -2.05
C ASP A 23 -32.06 36.82 -0.94
N PRO A 24 -31.73 37.21 0.31
CA PRO A 24 -31.51 36.26 1.40
C PRO A 24 -32.78 35.47 1.75
N GLU A 25 -33.99 35.99 1.49
CA GLU A 25 -35.24 35.26 1.77
C GLU A 25 -35.38 34.01 0.91
N ILE A 26 -34.76 33.98 -0.27
CA ILE A 26 -34.79 32.80 -1.16
C ILE A 26 -34.03 31.63 -0.52
N VAL A 27 -32.91 31.90 0.14
CA VAL A 27 -32.15 30.88 0.89
C VAL A 27 -33.01 30.31 2.03
N GLU A 28 -33.71 31.18 2.75
CA GLU A 28 -34.65 30.77 3.81
C GLU A 28 -35.80 29.93 3.27
N ILE A 29 -36.38 30.31 2.12
CA ILE A 29 -37.47 29.57 1.47
C ILE A 29 -37.00 28.18 1.02
N ILE A 30 -35.87 28.09 0.33
CA ILE A 30 -35.30 26.81 -0.13
C ILE A 30 -35.02 25.92 1.10
N PHE A 31 -34.39 26.47 2.14
CA PHE A 31 -34.06 25.71 3.33
C PHE A 31 -35.31 25.19 4.06
N THR A 32 -36.26 26.07 4.37
CA THR A 32 -37.42 25.74 5.20
C THR A 32 -38.52 24.98 4.48
N LYS A 33 -38.70 25.18 3.17
CA LYS A 33 -39.79 24.53 2.39
C LYS A 33 -39.32 23.34 1.57
N GLU A 34 -38.09 23.35 1.08
CA GLU A 34 -37.62 22.34 0.13
C GLU A 34 -36.61 21.36 0.74
N LEU A 35 -35.75 21.81 1.66
CA LEU A 35 -34.69 20.97 2.23
C LEU A 35 -35.08 20.33 3.57
N LEU A 36 -35.38 21.13 4.60
CA LEU A 36 -35.65 20.66 5.96
C LEU A 36 -36.85 19.69 6.06
N PRO A 37 -38.00 19.91 5.41
CA PRO A 37 -39.16 19.00 5.51
C PRO A 37 -38.93 17.63 4.90
N PHE A 38 -37.92 17.51 4.02
CA PHE A 38 -37.54 16.29 3.32
C PHE A 38 -36.23 15.72 3.87
N ASP A 39 -35.83 16.13 5.08
CA ASP A 39 -34.61 15.70 5.77
C ASP A 39 -33.35 15.76 4.88
N PHE A 40 -33.23 16.84 4.10
CA PHE A 40 -32.11 17.07 3.19
C PHE A 40 -31.89 15.97 2.14
N ALA A 41 -32.97 15.38 1.62
CA ALA A 41 -32.92 14.30 0.64
C ALA A 41 -31.96 14.57 -0.55
N SER A 42 -31.12 13.58 -0.85
CA SER A 42 -30.02 13.67 -1.84
C SER A 42 -30.47 14.14 -3.23
N HIS A 43 -31.61 13.66 -3.73
CA HIS A 43 -32.14 14.06 -5.04
C HIS A 43 -32.38 15.57 -5.16
N LYS A 44 -32.79 16.26 -4.08
CA LYS A 44 -32.97 17.72 -4.07
C LYS A 44 -31.64 18.46 -4.05
N LEU A 45 -30.66 17.95 -3.31
CA LEU A 45 -29.30 18.50 -3.30
C LEU A 45 -28.67 18.40 -4.69
N GLN A 46 -28.89 17.29 -5.40
CA GLN A 46 -28.43 17.10 -6.78
C GLN A 46 -29.11 18.06 -7.76
N GLN A 47 -30.42 18.31 -7.61
CA GLN A 47 -31.11 19.33 -8.43
C GLN A 47 -30.50 20.73 -8.23
N LEU A 48 -30.18 21.11 -6.98
CA LEU A 48 -29.52 22.38 -6.66
C LEU A 48 -28.07 22.45 -7.16
N GLU A 49 -27.35 21.33 -7.13
CA GLU A 49 -25.99 21.21 -7.67
C GLU A 49 -25.96 21.48 -9.17
N VAL A 50 -26.88 20.85 -9.93
CA VAL A 50 -27.03 21.06 -11.39
C VAL A 50 -27.36 22.52 -11.72
N ALA A 51 -28.09 23.21 -10.84
CA ALA A 51 -28.37 24.63 -10.96
C ALA A 51 -27.18 25.54 -10.59
N GLU A 52 -26.04 24.97 -10.17
CA GLU A 52 -24.86 25.65 -9.63
C GLU A 52 -25.20 26.57 -8.46
N TYR A 53 -26.11 26.14 -7.57
CA TYR A 53 -26.61 26.93 -6.44
C TYR A 53 -25.49 27.48 -5.55
N PHE A 54 -24.46 26.67 -5.32
CA PHE A 54 -23.29 27.06 -4.54
C PHE A 54 -22.48 28.17 -5.21
N GLU A 55 -22.06 27.96 -6.47
CA GLU A 55 -21.18 28.86 -7.22
C GLU A 55 -21.86 30.17 -7.63
N LYS A 56 -23.15 30.12 -7.96
CA LYS A 56 -23.90 31.27 -8.48
C LYS A 56 -24.60 32.09 -7.41
N TYR A 57 -24.98 31.49 -6.28
CA TYR A 57 -25.89 32.13 -5.32
C TYR A 57 -25.40 32.14 -3.89
N LEU A 58 -24.94 31.00 -3.35
CA LEU A 58 -24.55 30.93 -1.94
C LEU A 58 -23.20 31.61 -1.67
N TRP A 59 -22.14 31.16 -2.34
CA TRP A 59 -20.76 31.54 -2.01
C TRP A 59 -20.40 32.99 -2.40
N PRO A 60 -20.80 33.51 -3.59
CA PRO A 60 -20.51 34.90 -3.96
C PRO A 60 -21.12 35.92 -2.99
N HIS A 61 -22.26 35.58 -2.40
CA HIS A 61 -23.05 36.44 -1.50
C HIS A 61 -22.89 36.09 -0.02
N PHE A 62 -21.95 35.20 0.34
CA PHE A 62 -21.65 34.89 1.73
C PHE A 62 -20.83 36.02 2.37
N ASP A 63 -21.33 36.54 3.49
CA ASP A 63 -20.67 37.55 4.31
C ASP A 63 -20.88 37.30 5.82
N SER A 64 -20.38 38.21 6.66
CA SER A 64 -20.52 38.11 8.12
C SER A 64 -21.96 38.21 8.63
N THR A 65 -22.91 38.66 7.81
CA THR A 65 -24.33 38.83 8.17
C THR A 65 -25.22 37.67 7.73
N ALA A 66 -24.66 36.68 7.02
CA ALA A 66 -25.38 35.49 6.56
C ALA A 66 -26.14 34.79 7.70
N SER A 67 -27.33 34.23 7.43
CA SER A 67 -28.12 33.50 8.42
C SER A 67 -27.55 32.11 8.73
N VAL A 68 -28.05 31.45 9.79
CA VAL A 68 -27.70 30.05 10.10
C VAL A 68 -28.08 29.11 8.94
N ASN A 69 -29.25 29.33 8.34
CA ASN A 69 -29.75 28.52 7.22
C ASN A 69 -28.87 28.68 5.96
N HIS A 70 -28.32 29.88 5.73
CA HIS A 70 -27.32 30.10 4.66
C HIS A 70 -26.06 29.29 4.89
N ILE A 71 -25.53 29.25 6.12
CA ILE A 71 -24.32 28.48 6.47
C ILE A 71 -24.56 26.99 6.28
N ILE A 72 -25.71 26.47 6.75
CA ILE A 72 -26.05 25.05 6.61
C ILE A 72 -26.24 24.69 5.14
N SER A 73 -26.89 25.56 4.35
CA SER A 73 -27.01 25.38 2.90
C SER A 73 -25.65 25.32 2.20
N ILE A 74 -24.69 26.14 2.62
CA ILE A 74 -23.30 26.06 2.14
C ILE A 74 -22.68 24.71 2.52
N CYS A 75 -22.82 24.26 3.77
CA CYS A 75 -22.27 22.98 4.22
C CYS A 75 -22.88 21.81 3.43
N LEU A 76 -24.19 21.79 3.21
CA LEU A 76 -24.89 20.77 2.43
C LEU A 76 -24.35 20.69 1.00
N MET A 77 -24.19 21.82 0.32
CA MET A 77 -23.69 21.84 -1.06
C MET A 77 -22.21 21.48 -1.15
N LEU A 78 -21.40 21.89 -0.17
CA LEU A 78 -20.00 21.48 -0.11
C LEU A 78 -19.87 19.98 0.15
N ASN A 79 -20.65 19.42 1.07
CA ASN A 79 -20.69 17.98 1.34
C ASN A 79 -21.09 17.20 0.07
N GLU A 80 -22.11 17.64 -0.66
CA GLU A 80 -22.51 17.03 -1.93
C GLU A 80 -21.39 17.10 -2.99
N LYS A 81 -20.68 18.23 -3.10
CA LYS A 81 -19.53 18.34 -4.01
C LYS A 81 -18.35 17.48 -3.56
N PHE A 82 -18.12 17.31 -2.26
CA PHE A 82 -17.13 16.36 -1.73
C PHE A 82 -17.51 14.93 -2.12
N HIS A 83 -18.79 14.56 -2.01
CA HIS A 83 -19.29 13.24 -2.43
C HIS A 83 -19.04 12.96 -3.92
N GLN A 84 -19.16 13.97 -4.77
CA GLN A 84 -18.93 13.86 -6.21
C GLN A 84 -17.45 14.02 -6.62
N ASN A 85 -16.52 14.19 -5.65
CA ASN A 85 -15.13 14.57 -5.89
C ASN A 85 -15.00 15.81 -6.81
N ALA A 86 -15.98 16.72 -6.75
CA ALA A 86 -16.13 17.86 -7.64
C ALA A 86 -15.73 19.20 -6.99
N VAL A 87 -15.19 19.17 -5.76
CA VAL A 87 -14.79 20.39 -5.05
C VAL A 87 -13.62 21.04 -5.76
N ASN A 88 -13.90 22.21 -6.35
CA ASN A 88 -12.87 23.06 -6.90
C ASN A 88 -12.34 24.01 -5.82
N TRP A 89 -11.26 23.58 -5.17
CA TRP A 89 -10.61 24.37 -4.13
C TRP A 89 -10.20 25.76 -4.62
N ASP A 90 -9.77 25.93 -5.88
CA ASP A 90 -9.31 27.22 -6.42
C ASP A 90 -10.38 28.32 -6.32
N LYS A 91 -11.67 27.98 -6.41
CA LYS A 91 -12.79 28.92 -6.22
C LYS A 91 -13.11 29.21 -4.75
N LEU A 92 -12.70 28.33 -3.83
CA LEU A 92 -12.89 28.40 -2.38
C LEU A 92 -11.69 29.02 -1.64
N LEU A 93 -10.58 29.31 -2.33
CA LEU A 93 -9.33 29.85 -1.75
C LEU A 93 -9.42 31.30 -1.25
N ASP A 94 -10.60 31.95 -1.22
CA ASP A 94 -10.75 33.23 -0.50
C ASP A 94 -10.60 32.98 1.01
N SER A 95 -9.35 33.12 1.49
CA SER A 95 -8.94 32.75 2.85
C SER A 95 -9.76 33.45 3.93
N GLU A 96 -10.28 34.66 3.69
CA GLU A 96 -11.05 35.40 4.69
C GLU A 96 -12.49 34.87 4.80
N ARG A 97 -13.18 34.66 3.67
CA ARG A 97 -14.53 34.08 3.66
C ARG A 97 -14.53 32.68 4.23
N PHE A 98 -13.56 31.86 3.84
CA PHE A 98 -13.43 30.50 4.36
C PHE A 98 -13.18 30.49 5.88
N SER A 99 -12.28 31.34 6.39
CA SER A 99 -12.04 31.47 7.84
C SER A 99 -13.32 31.86 8.59
N ASN A 100 -14.10 32.81 8.05
CA ASN A 100 -15.37 33.22 8.64
C ASN A 100 -16.39 32.06 8.66
N LEU A 101 -16.57 31.37 7.53
CA LEU A 101 -17.43 30.18 7.45
C LEU A 101 -17.02 29.15 8.50
N PHE A 102 -15.74 28.78 8.54
CA PHE A 102 -15.21 27.78 9.45
C PHE A 102 -15.47 28.13 10.92
N GLN A 103 -15.20 29.38 11.31
CA GLN A 103 -15.43 29.87 12.69
C GLN A 103 -16.91 29.88 13.08
N ARG A 104 -17.83 30.09 12.14
CA ARG A 104 -19.27 30.00 12.41
C ARG A 104 -19.76 28.55 12.50
N VAL A 105 -19.23 27.66 11.66
CA VAL A 105 -19.53 26.23 11.70
C VAL A 105 -19.14 25.60 13.04
N ILE A 106 -17.94 25.89 13.55
CA ILE A 106 -17.51 25.35 14.85
C ILE A 106 -18.41 25.84 16.01
N ARG A 107 -18.96 27.05 15.92
CA ARG A 107 -19.90 27.59 16.91
C ARG A 107 -21.25 26.89 16.87
N LEU A 108 -21.77 26.59 15.67
CA LEU A 108 -23.04 25.89 15.49
C LEU A 108 -23.05 24.49 16.11
N LEU A 109 -21.90 23.80 16.15
CA LEU A 109 -21.80 22.45 16.70
C LEU A 109 -21.89 22.37 18.23
N VAL A 110 -21.70 23.49 18.92
CA VAL A 110 -21.73 23.59 20.39
C VAL A 110 -23.00 24.31 20.86
N ASP A 111 -23.80 24.84 19.94
CA ASP A 111 -25.00 25.59 20.26
C ASP A 111 -26.18 24.64 20.53
N ASP A 112 -26.68 24.64 21.76
CA ASP A 112 -27.79 23.79 22.22
C ASP A 112 -29.13 24.18 21.58
N ASP A 113 -29.26 25.40 21.04
CA ASP A 113 -30.48 25.87 20.38
C ASP A 113 -30.61 25.34 18.93
N VAL A 114 -29.56 24.73 18.38
CA VAL A 114 -29.52 24.20 17.02
C VAL A 114 -29.94 22.72 17.01
N SER A 115 -30.88 22.35 16.13
CA SER A 115 -31.32 20.95 16.02
C SER A 115 -30.20 20.03 15.51
N LEU A 116 -30.24 18.75 15.90
CA LEU A 116 -29.30 17.72 15.44
C LEU A 116 -29.27 17.62 13.91
N SER A 117 -30.43 17.75 13.25
CA SER A 117 -30.57 17.79 11.80
C SER A 117 -29.73 18.89 11.13
N CYS A 118 -29.52 20.02 11.81
CA CYS A 118 -28.69 21.14 11.34
C CYS A 118 -27.21 20.98 11.72
N GLN A 119 -26.91 20.27 12.82
CA GLN A 119 -25.53 19.98 13.25
C GLN A 119 -24.87 18.88 12.41
N ILE A 120 -25.64 17.92 11.89
CA ILE A 120 -25.15 16.82 11.03
C ILE A 120 -24.38 17.34 9.80
N PRO A 121 -24.93 18.24 8.95
CA PRO A 121 -24.18 18.79 7.81
C PRO A 121 -22.91 19.54 8.22
N ALA A 122 -22.91 20.20 9.38
CA ALA A 122 -21.78 20.96 9.90
C ALA A 122 -20.62 20.05 10.33
N ILE A 123 -20.89 18.95 11.04
CA ILE A 123 -19.83 18.00 11.44
C ILE A 123 -19.28 17.24 10.22
N THR A 124 -20.13 16.86 9.27
CA THR A 124 -19.71 16.26 8.00
C THR A 124 -18.77 17.18 7.23
N PHE A 125 -19.05 18.49 7.18
CA PHE A 125 -18.16 19.46 6.55
C PHE A 125 -16.79 19.53 7.25
N LEU A 126 -16.75 19.53 8.59
CA LEU A 126 -15.48 19.52 9.32
C LEU A 126 -14.65 18.26 9.06
N ILE A 127 -15.30 17.09 8.97
CA ILE A 127 -14.64 15.85 8.59
C ILE A 127 -14.01 15.99 7.19
N TYR A 128 -14.74 16.52 6.20
CA TYR A 128 -14.18 16.75 4.86
C TYR A 128 -13.03 17.76 4.83
N CYS A 129 -13.07 18.77 5.70
CA CYS A 129 -11.93 19.67 5.92
C CYS A 129 -10.71 18.92 6.46
N LEU A 130 -10.87 18.04 7.45
CA LEU A 130 -9.77 17.20 7.95
C LEU A 130 -9.22 16.26 6.87
N GLN A 131 -10.09 15.73 6.00
CA GLN A 131 -9.68 14.87 4.90
C GLN A 131 -8.88 15.62 3.82
N SER A 132 -9.10 16.93 3.68
CA SER A 132 -8.48 17.79 2.66
C SER A 132 -7.29 18.59 3.22
N PHE A 133 -6.50 17.97 4.09
CA PHE A 133 -5.37 18.60 4.78
C PHE A 133 -4.18 18.98 3.88
N ASP A 134 -4.18 18.54 2.61
CA ASP A 134 -3.28 19.00 1.56
C ASP A 134 -3.54 20.46 1.13
N ILE A 135 -4.73 20.98 1.41
CA ILE A 135 -5.12 22.34 1.04
C ILE A 135 -4.69 23.33 2.13
N ALA A 136 -3.72 24.19 1.82
CA ALA A 136 -3.05 25.04 2.81
C ALA A 136 -3.99 25.94 3.65
N PRO A 137 -5.01 26.63 3.08
CA PRO A 137 -5.97 27.39 3.89
C PRO A 137 -6.79 26.52 4.86
N VAL A 138 -7.23 25.34 4.41
CA VAL A 138 -8.01 24.39 5.23
C VAL A 138 -7.18 23.88 6.40
N GLN A 139 -5.95 23.44 6.10
CA GLN A 139 -4.98 22.99 7.09
C GLN A 139 -4.72 24.09 8.14
N THR A 140 -4.57 25.34 7.70
CA THR A 140 -4.29 26.48 8.58
C THR A 140 -5.42 26.71 9.57
N GLU A 141 -6.68 26.69 9.13
CA GLU A 141 -7.83 26.87 10.02
C GLU A 141 -8.03 25.68 10.97
N CYS A 142 -7.91 24.45 10.47
CA CYS A 142 -8.04 23.25 11.30
C CYS A 142 -6.98 23.20 12.42
N LEU A 143 -5.71 23.50 12.10
CA LEU A 143 -4.61 23.46 13.07
C LEU A 143 -4.74 24.50 14.20
N LYS A 144 -5.53 25.56 14.03
CA LYS A 144 -5.81 26.52 15.14
C LYS A 144 -6.57 25.86 16.29
N LEU A 145 -7.42 24.88 16.00
CA LEU A 145 -8.21 24.16 17.01
C LEU A 145 -7.38 23.15 17.80
N PHE A 146 -6.34 22.58 17.19
CA PHE A 146 -5.56 21.47 17.75
C PHE A 146 -4.14 21.90 18.14
N THR A 147 -4.01 23.05 18.80
CA THR A 147 -2.70 23.53 19.28
C THR A 147 -2.41 23.05 20.69
N ILE A 148 -1.15 23.15 21.14
CA ILE A 148 -0.78 22.90 22.55
C ILE A 148 -1.61 23.73 23.56
N GLY A 149 -2.27 24.80 23.11
CA GLY A 149 -3.16 25.61 23.93
C GLY A 149 -4.33 24.83 24.56
N ILE A 150 -4.79 23.75 23.93
CA ILE A 150 -5.90 22.92 24.47
C ILE A 150 -5.55 22.26 25.81
N TRP A 151 -4.26 22.15 26.14
CA TRP A 151 -3.80 21.64 27.44
C TRP A 151 -4.06 22.59 28.62
N SER A 152 -4.69 23.75 28.38
CA SER A 152 -5.32 24.53 29.46
C SER A 152 -6.49 23.80 30.11
N ASN A 153 -7.08 22.82 29.42
CA ASN A 153 -8.25 22.08 29.86
C ASN A 153 -7.93 20.72 30.52
N LEU A 154 -6.65 20.40 30.73
CA LEU A 154 -6.26 19.20 31.47
C LEU A 154 -6.68 19.33 32.94
N ALA A 155 -7.18 18.24 33.53
CA ALA A 155 -7.65 18.22 34.92
C ALA A 155 -6.54 18.52 35.94
N TYR A 156 -5.30 18.08 35.66
CA TYR A 156 -4.14 18.25 36.53
C TYR A 156 -2.98 18.96 35.83
N GLU A 157 -2.48 20.05 36.42
CA GLU A 157 -1.31 20.77 35.90
C GLU A 157 -0.02 19.92 35.98
N SER A 158 0.08 19.02 36.96
CA SER A 158 1.24 18.14 37.14
C SER A 158 1.43 17.19 35.96
N ARG A 159 0.35 16.72 35.34
CA ARG A 159 0.38 15.91 34.12
C ARG A 159 1.03 16.66 32.96
N ARG A 160 0.69 17.94 32.80
CA ARG A 160 1.30 18.84 31.80
C ARG A 160 2.79 19.05 32.07
N GLU A 161 3.18 19.27 33.33
CA GLU A 161 4.59 19.44 33.71
C GLU A 161 5.41 18.14 33.57
N GLN A 162 4.79 16.97 33.78
CA GLN A 162 5.43 15.67 33.49
C GLN A 162 5.76 15.57 32.00
N MET A 163 4.81 15.89 31.12
CA MET A 163 5.04 15.90 29.66
C MET A 163 6.13 16.90 29.24
N PHE A 164 6.25 18.04 29.93
CA PHE A 164 7.35 18.99 29.69
C PHE A 164 8.71 18.48 30.16
N THR A 165 8.73 17.60 31.15
CA THR A 165 9.94 16.96 31.65
C THR A 165 10.41 15.90 30.67
N ASP A 166 9.48 15.07 30.18
CA ASP A 166 9.75 14.02 29.21
C ASP A 166 10.12 14.62 27.84
N TYR A 167 9.48 15.74 27.45
CA TYR A 167 9.71 16.43 26.18
C TYR A 167 9.94 17.94 26.38
N PRO A 168 11.19 18.37 26.64
CA PRO A 168 11.51 19.77 26.98
C PRO A 168 11.12 20.83 25.94
N PHE A 169 11.02 20.46 24.66
CA PHE A 169 10.63 21.39 23.61
C PHE A 169 9.16 21.84 23.71
N LEU A 170 8.28 21.02 24.31
CA LEU A 170 6.86 21.34 24.53
C LEU A 170 6.70 22.57 25.42
N ARG A 171 7.56 22.72 26.43
CA ARG A 171 7.54 23.88 27.32
C ARG A 171 7.78 25.19 26.56
N LYS A 172 8.64 25.17 25.54
CA LYS A 172 8.88 26.33 24.67
C LYS A 172 7.65 26.67 23.84
N LEU A 173 6.97 25.66 23.29
CA LEU A 173 5.72 25.85 22.52
C LEU A 173 4.59 26.40 23.40
N TRP A 174 4.40 25.85 24.59
CA TRP A 174 3.41 26.31 25.57
C TRP A 174 3.63 27.78 25.94
N ASN A 175 4.86 28.13 26.30
CA ASN A 175 5.24 29.51 26.63
C ASN A 175 5.03 30.47 25.44
N SER A 176 5.32 30.02 24.21
CA SER A 176 5.05 30.82 23.00
C SER A 176 3.56 31.03 22.78
N SER A 177 2.76 29.99 22.93
CA SER A 177 1.29 30.05 22.81
C SER A 177 0.69 31.03 23.82
N ASN A 178 1.12 30.98 25.08
CA ASN A 178 0.65 31.90 26.12
C ASN A 178 1.13 33.33 25.93
N LYS A 179 2.35 33.54 25.40
CA LYS A 179 2.81 34.88 25.00
C LYS A 179 1.95 35.48 23.88
N LYS A 180 1.55 34.66 22.88
CA LYS A 180 0.64 35.10 21.81
C LYS A 180 -0.72 35.51 22.38
N LEU A 181 -1.28 34.72 23.30
CA LEU A 181 -2.55 35.03 23.96
C LEU A 181 -2.47 36.32 24.80
N ALA A 182 -1.38 36.52 25.52
CA ALA A 182 -1.18 37.72 26.34
C ALA A 182 -0.97 38.99 25.50
N ALA A 183 -0.42 38.87 24.29
CA ALA A 183 -0.16 39.98 23.38
C ALA A 183 -1.34 40.30 22.45
N ALA A 184 -2.39 39.49 22.42
CA ALA A 184 -3.55 39.67 21.55
C ALA A 184 -4.50 40.77 22.06
N ASN A 185 -5.16 41.46 21.13
CA ASN A 185 -6.26 42.38 21.43
C ASN A 185 -7.47 41.62 22.01
N GLU A 186 -8.41 42.31 22.65
CA GLU A 186 -9.53 41.70 23.38
C GLU A 186 -10.37 40.74 22.51
N SER A 187 -10.78 41.14 21.31
CA SER A 187 -11.52 40.29 20.37
C SER A 187 -10.71 39.06 19.90
N ALA A 188 -9.44 39.24 19.59
CA ALA A 188 -8.56 38.15 19.19
C ALA A 188 -8.28 37.18 20.35
N LYS A 189 -8.24 37.70 21.59
CA LYS A 189 -8.06 36.90 22.80
C LYS A 189 -9.28 36.02 23.08
N GLU A 190 -10.48 36.57 22.93
CA GLU A 190 -11.73 35.80 23.01
C GLU A 190 -11.76 34.66 21.99
N GLN A 191 -11.39 34.95 20.74
CA GLN A 191 -11.29 33.92 19.70
C GLN A 191 -10.27 32.84 20.05
N LEU A 192 -9.05 33.20 20.47
CA LEU A 192 -8.02 32.23 20.87
C LEU A 192 -8.45 31.39 22.07
N LEU A 193 -9.17 31.96 23.03
CA LEU A 193 -9.70 31.22 24.18
C LEU A 193 -10.80 30.25 23.75
N TYR A 194 -11.68 30.69 22.85
CA TYR A 194 -12.71 29.84 22.27
C TYR A 194 -12.10 28.66 21.51
N GLU A 195 -11.15 28.91 20.61
CA GLU A 195 -10.44 27.86 19.84
C GLU A 195 -9.75 26.84 20.76
N ARG A 196 -9.16 27.28 21.89
CA ARG A 196 -8.55 26.37 22.88
C ARG A 196 -9.56 25.50 23.62
N ASN A 197 -10.77 26.00 23.85
CA ASN A 197 -11.80 25.33 24.66
C ASN A 197 -12.80 24.56 23.81
N TRP A 198 -12.92 24.88 22.53
CA TRP A 198 -13.94 24.35 21.62
C TRP A 198 -14.03 22.83 21.63
N LEU A 199 -12.89 22.13 21.52
CA LEU A 199 -12.88 20.67 21.52
C LEU A 199 -13.41 20.09 22.84
N CYS A 200 -13.11 20.71 23.98
CA CYS A 200 -13.65 20.26 25.28
C CYS A 200 -15.16 20.50 25.36
N LEU A 201 -15.66 21.61 24.83
CA LEU A 201 -17.09 21.90 24.79
C LEU A 201 -17.84 20.91 23.89
N LEU A 202 -17.27 20.60 22.71
CA LEU A 202 -17.81 19.59 21.80
C LEU A 202 -17.84 18.21 22.45
N LEU A 203 -16.75 17.80 23.10
CA LEU A 203 -16.67 16.51 23.81
C LEU A 203 -17.69 16.41 24.95
N ASN A 204 -17.94 17.51 25.66
CA ASN A 204 -18.94 17.55 26.72
C ASN A 204 -20.34 17.32 26.12
N SER A 205 -20.73 18.13 25.12
CA SER A 205 -22.01 17.98 24.41
C SER A 205 -22.18 16.58 23.80
N PHE A 206 -21.13 16.05 23.16
CA PHE A 206 -21.12 14.70 22.60
C PHE A 206 -21.42 13.63 23.66
N VAL A 207 -20.75 13.66 24.81
CA VAL A 207 -21.01 12.70 25.90
C VAL A 207 -22.46 12.85 26.40
N SER A 208 -22.96 14.07 26.57
CA SER A 208 -24.36 14.30 26.96
C SER A 208 -25.35 13.68 25.96
N GLN A 209 -25.11 13.84 24.65
CA GLN A 209 -25.97 13.29 23.60
C GLN A 209 -25.87 11.76 23.52
N LEU A 210 -24.67 11.20 23.66
CA LEU A 210 -24.44 9.75 23.63
C LEU A 210 -25.19 9.02 24.75
N TYR A 211 -25.24 9.62 25.94
CA TYR A 211 -25.94 9.04 27.10
C TYR A 211 -27.48 9.18 27.04
N LYS A 212 -28.03 9.96 26.08
CA LYS A 212 -29.47 9.97 25.81
C LYS A 212 -29.94 8.73 25.05
N ILE A 213 -29.02 7.96 24.45
CA ILE A 213 -29.33 6.69 23.80
C ILE A 213 -29.56 5.63 24.88
N PRO A 214 -30.79 5.10 25.05
CA PRO A 214 -31.12 4.15 26.11
C PRO A 214 -30.49 2.77 25.88
N ALA A 215 -30.49 1.92 26.90
CA ALA A 215 -30.06 0.52 26.78
C ALA A 215 -31.09 -0.35 26.04
N GLU A 216 -32.37 0.01 26.11
CA GLU A 216 -33.50 -0.68 25.49
C GLU A 216 -34.51 0.35 24.96
N GLY A 217 -35.13 0.09 23.80
CA GLY A 217 -36.17 0.93 23.20
C GLY A 217 -35.81 1.49 21.83
N GLU A 218 -36.75 2.21 21.23
CA GLU A 218 -36.53 2.96 19.99
C GLU A 218 -35.71 4.21 20.26
N VAL A 219 -34.86 4.57 19.30
CA VAL A 219 -33.92 5.69 19.41
C VAL A 219 -34.10 6.58 18.18
N ASP A 220 -33.98 7.89 18.37
CA ASP A 220 -33.96 8.85 17.28
C ASP A 220 -32.78 8.57 16.32
N ASN A 221 -33.10 8.39 15.03
CA ASN A 221 -32.11 8.15 13.98
C ASN A 221 -31.14 9.33 13.82
N HIS A 222 -31.60 10.57 14.00
CA HIS A 222 -30.74 11.75 13.93
C HIS A 222 -29.71 11.76 15.07
N LEU A 223 -30.10 11.31 16.26
CA LEU A 223 -29.20 11.16 17.40
C LEU A 223 -28.14 10.09 17.17
N ILE A 224 -28.52 8.94 16.62
CA ILE A 224 -27.56 7.88 16.25
C ILE A 224 -26.56 8.42 15.22
N LYS A 225 -27.05 8.99 14.11
CA LYS A 225 -26.23 9.51 13.01
C LYS A 225 -25.27 10.60 13.45
N TYR A 226 -25.72 11.53 14.30
CA TYR A 226 -24.85 12.57 14.86
C TYR A 226 -23.69 11.96 15.66
N ASN A 227 -23.97 10.99 16.54
CA ASN A 227 -22.93 10.34 17.33
C ASN A 227 -21.96 9.51 16.46
N GLU A 228 -22.47 8.80 15.44
CA GLU A 228 -21.63 8.09 14.46
C GLU A 228 -20.63 9.06 13.78
N LEU A 229 -21.10 10.25 13.37
CA LEU A 229 -20.25 11.27 12.75
C LEU A 229 -19.25 11.89 13.73
N ILE A 230 -19.61 12.09 14.99
CA ILE A 230 -18.65 12.57 16.00
C ILE A 230 -17.57 11.52 16.26
N PHE A 231 -17.91 10.23 16.34
CA PHE A 231 -16.92 9.17 16.42
C PHE A 231 -15.99 9.18 15.21
N GLU A 232 -16.54 9.30 14.00
CA GLU A 232 -15.76 9.40 12.78
C GLU A 232 -14.79 10.60 12.80
N PHE A 233 -15.26 11.75 13.30
CA PHE A 233 -14.43 12.94 13.49
C PHE A 233 -13.29 12.69 14.49
N LEU A 234 -13.57 12.09 15.65
CA LEU A 234 -12.56 11.78 16.67
C LEU A 234 -11.53 10.76 16.16
N ILE A 235 -11.98 9.71 15.45
CA ILE A 235 -11.08 8.74 14.81
C ILE A 235 -10.20 9.45 13.78
N THR A 236 -10.75 10.37 12.99
CA THR A 236 -9.98 11.15 12.00
C THR A 236 -8.91 12.01 12.67
N LEU A 237 -9.21 12.62 13.83
CA LEU A 237 -8.21 13.37 14.60
C LEU A 237 -7.11 12.48 15.18
N GLU A 238 -7.47 11.31 15.68
CA GLU A 238 -6.53 10.36 16.28
C GLU A 238 -5.66 9.64 15.26
N THR A 239 -6.15 9.45 14.04
CA THR A 239 -5.47 8.74 12.94
C THR A 239 -4.50 9.61 12.14
N GLN A 240 -4.49 10.92 12.41
CA GLN A 240 -3.64 11.89 11.75
C GLN A 240 -2.66 12.53 12.73
N PHE A 241 -1.35 12.44 12.45
CA PHE A 241 -0.32 12.84 13.40
C PHE A 241 -0.37 14.34 13.79
N SER A 242 -0.65 15.22 12.82
CA SER A 242 -0.68 16.67 13.04
C SER A 242 -1.74 17.11 14.06
N THR A 243 -2.86 16.40 14.14
CA THR A 243 -3.96 16.64 15.08
C THR A 243 -3.77 15.83 16.37
N ARG A 244 -3.42 14.55 16.25
CA ARG A 244 -3.22 13.61 17.36
C ARG A 244 -2.26 14.15 18.43
N ARG A 245 -1.17 14.81 18.02
CA ARG A 245 -0.06 15.28 18.87
C ARG A 245 -0.46 15.89 20.21
N PHE A 246 -1.55 16.66 20.24
CA PHE A 246 -2.06 17.28 21.46
C PHE A 246 -3.44 16.76 21.87
N VAL A 247 -4.22 16.26 20.90
CA VAL A 247 -5.59 15.76 21.09
C VAL A 247 -5.60 14.45 21.87
N ASN A 248 -4.70 13.50 21.59
CA ASN A 248 -4.70 12.20 22.26
C ASN A 248 -4.55 12.34 23.79
N THR A 249 -3.62 13.20 24.23
CA THR A 249 -3.44 13.51 25.66
C THR A 249 -4.70 14.11 26.30
N LEU A 250 -5.44 14.93 25.55
CA LEU A 250 -6.68 15.53 26.02
C LEU A 250 -7.80 14.50 26.13
N LEU A 251 -7.95 13.62 25.12
CA LEU A 251 -8.95 12.55 25.10
C LEU A 251 -8.73 11.55 26.25
N ASP A 252 -7.48 11.18 26.52
CA ASP A 252 -7.13 10.32 27.65
C ASP A 252 -7.44 11.01 29.00
N ASP A 253 -7.10 12.29 29.16
CA ASP A 253 -7.40 13.04 30.39
C ASP A 253 -8.91 13.16 30.64
N HIS A 254 -9.71 13.38 29.60
CA HIS A 254 -11.15 13.46 29.68
C HIS A 254 -11.85 12.09 29.74
N GLN A 255 -11.09 11.00 29.60
CA GLN A 255 -11.58 9.63 29.68
C GLN A 255 -12.70 9.32 28.68
N ILE A 256 -12.60 9.91 27.47
CA ILE A 256 -13.64 9.79 26.45
C ILE A 256 -13.91 8.33 26.07
N VAL A 257 -12.86 7.53 25.86
CA VAL A 257 -12.99 6.11 25.52
C VAL A 257 -13.74 5.33 26.61
N ILE A 258 -13.44 5.59 27.89
CA ILE A 258 -14.11 4.95 29.02
C ILE A 258 -15.60 5.31 29.03
N LEU A 259 -15.91 6.59 28.86
CA LEU A 259 -17.30 7.08 28.82
C LEU A 259 -18.09 6.46 27.67
N CYS A 260 -17.47 6.29 26.51
CA CYS A 260 -18.08 5.64 25.35
C CYS A 260 -18.33 4.14 25.57
N GLN A 261 -17.38 3.41 26.19
CA GLN A 261 -17.53 1.99 26.49
C GLN A 261 -18.57 1.72 27.60
N MET A 262 -18.77 2.68 28.52
CA MET A 262 -19.77 2.59 29.58
C MET A 262 -21.17 3.06 29.17
N ALA A 263 -21.31 3.68 28.00
CA ALA A 263 -22.58 4.26 27.58
C ALA A 263 -23.69 3.17 27.45
N PRO A 264 -24.96 3.51 27.76
CA PRO A 264 -26.04 2.52 27.85
C PRO A 264 -26.29 1.74 26.55
N PHE A 265 -26.09 2.38 25.39
CA PHE A 265 -26.33 1.79 24.08
C PHE A 265 -25.51 0.51 23.82
N ASN A 266 -24.38 0.31 24.51
CA ASN A 266 -23.56 -0.90 24.35
C ASN A 266 -24.31 -2.18 24.73
N GLN A 267 -25.36 -2.07 25.56
CA GLN A 267 -26.21 -3.19 25.96
C GLN A 267 -27.28 -3.54 24.91
N GLN A 268 -27.58 -2.62 24.00
CA GLN A 268 -28.65 -2.76 23.02
C GLN A 268 -28.27 -3.77 21.92
N LYS A 269 -29.23 -4.57 21.45
CA LYS A 269 -29.00 -5.64 20.44
C LYS A 269 -29.59 -5.34 19.06
N THR A 270 -30.03 -4.11 18.82
CA THR A 270 -30.59 -3.70 17.53
C THR A 270 -29.48 -3.54 16.51
N LYS A 271 -29.75 -3.93 15.25
CA LYS A 271 -28.79 -3.84 14.14
C LYS A 271 -28.32 -2.39 13.90
N ASP A 272 -29.19 -1.41 14.12
CA ASP A 272 -28.90 0.01 13.89
C ASP A 272 -27.79 0.62 14.77
N ILE A 273 -27.36 -0.09 15.82
CA ILE A 273 -26.36 0.36 16.81
C ILE A 273 -25.03 -0.40 16.68
N GLU A 274 -24.99 -1.49 15.90
CA GLU A 274 -23.76 -2.28 15.71
C GLU A 274 -22.61 -1.42 15.17
N LEU A 275 -22.92 -0.47 14.28
CA LEU A 275 -21.95 0.49 13.76
C LEU A 275 -21.35 1.37 14.86
N LEU A 276 -22.17 1.93 15.75
CA LEU A 276 -21.70 2.75 16.88
C LEU A 276 -20.72 1.96 17.76
N LYS A 277 -21.01 0.69 18.05
CA LYS A 277 -20.13 -0.18 18.85
C LYS A 277 -18.79 -0.39 18.16
N SER A 278 -18.80 -0.69 16.87
CA SER A 278 -17.59 -0.87 16.06
C SER A 278 -16.73 0.41 16.02
N LEU A 279 -17.36 1.59 15.96
CA LEU A 279 -16.66 2.87 16.02
C LEU A 279 -16.02 3.13 17.39
N VAL A 280 -16.67 2.73 18.50
CA VAL A 280 -16.06 2.80 19.84
C VAL A 280 -14.80 1.94 19.92
N ASP A 281 -14.85 0.70 19.42
CA ASP A 281 -13.70 -0.20 19.42
C ASP A 281 -12.55 0.37 18.57
N THR A 282 -12.87 0.98 17.43
CA THR A 282 -11.89 1.64 16.55
C THR A 282 -11.24 2.84 17.24
N LEU A 283 -12.02 3.69 17.92
CA LEU A 283 -11.48 4.83 18.67
C LEU A 283 -10.59 4.36 19.83
N ALA A 284 -11.03 3.33 20.56
CA ALA A 284 -10.25 2.74 21.67
C ALA A 284 -8.91 2.18 21.20
N LEU A 285 -8.89 1.55 20.02
CA LEU A 285 -7.68 1.03 19.38
C LEU A 285 -6.68 2.15 19.07
N TYR A 286 -7.11 3.21 18.37
CA TYR A 286 -6.20 4.31 18.00
C TYR A 286 -5.76 5.14 19.20
N ALA A 287 -6.63 5.38 20.20
CA ALA A 287 -6.25 6.13 21.40
C ALA A 287 -5.05 5.49 22.14
N LYS A 288 -4.92 4.15 22.08
CA LYS A 288 -3.84 3.39 22.71
C LYS A 288 -2.74 2.90 21.75
N LEU A 289 -2.75 3.35 20.50
CA LEU A 289 -1.75 2.91 19.53
C LEU A 289 -0.33 3.27 20.01
N GLU A 290 0.60 2.33 19.86
CA GLU A 290 2.00 2.43 20.30
C GLU A 290 2.84 3.35 19.40
N VAL A 291 2.48 4.64 19.37
CA VAL A 291 3.20 5.71 18.66
C VAL A 291 3.55 6.82 19.62
N ASN A 292 4.74 7.40 19.45
CA ASN A 292 5.11 8.60 20.17
C ASN A 292 4.42 9.82 19.53
N ASP A 293 3.39 10.34 20.18
CA ASP A 293 2.59 11.48 19.70
C ASP A 293 3.42 12.76 19.41
N HIS A 294 4.65 12.84 19.93
CA HIS A 294 5.47 14.06 19.88
C HIS A 294 6.62 13.99 18.90
N THR A 295 7.22 12.80 18.73
CA THR A 295 8.29 12.55 17.75
C THR A 295 7.76 11.94 16.46
N GLY A 296 6.60 11.28 16.50
CA GLY A 296 6.04 10.49 15.39
C GLY A 296 6.75 9.16 15.17
N ALA A 297 7.68 8.79 16.05
CA ALA A 297 8.35 7.50 15.98
C ALA A 297 7.41 6.39 16.47
N ALA A 298 7.36 5.29 15.73
CA ALA A 298 6.78 4.06 16.25
C ALA A 298 7.60 3.60 17.46
N LEU A 299 6.93 3.16 18.52
CA LEU A 299 7.63 2.56 19.66
C LEU A 299 8.06 1.15 19.25
N SER A 300 9.30 0.78 19.54
CA SER A 300 9.71 -0.62 19.44
C SER A 300 8.97 -1.46 20.50
N ASP A 301 8.86 -2.76 20.22
CA ASP A 301 8.27 -3.72 21.15
C ASP A 301 8.87 -3.66 22.56
N ILE A 302 10.17 -3.39 22.64
CA ILE A 302 10.91 -3.28 23.90
C ILE A 302 10.58 -1.97 24.60
N GLU A 303 10.53 -0.85 23.87
CA GLU A 303 10.21 0.47 24.43
C GLU A 303 8.78 0.53 24.94
N ALA A 304 7.81 0.01 24.17
CA ALA A 304 6.40 -0.01 24.57
C ALA A 304 6.19 -0.85 25.84
N LEU A 305 6.82 -2.02 25.90
CA LEU A 305 6.76 -2.92 27.05
C LEU A 305 7.47 -2.34 28.28
N GLU A 306 8.61 -1.67 28.11
CA GLU A 306 9.30 -0.98 29.21
C GLU A 306 8.48 0.21 29.74
N ALA A 307 7.88 1.00 28.85
CA ALA A 307 6.98 2.09 29.24
C ALA A 307 5.77 1.56 30.04
N HIS A 308 5.14 0.48 29.60
CA HIS A 308 4.05 -0.17 30.32
C HIS A 308 4.49 -0.69 31.70
N ARG A 309 5.65 -1.36 31.77
CA ARG A 309 6.20 -1.83 33.05
C ARG A 309 6.46 -0.68 34.02
N GLN A 310 7.01 0.44 33.54
CA GLN A 310 7.24 1.62 34.37
C GLN A 310 5.93 2.21 34.94
N GLN A 311 4.84 2.17 34.16
CA GLN A 311 3.52 2.57 34.64
C GLN A 311 3.00 1.64 35.74
N LEU A 312 3.12 0.31 35.56
CA LEU A 312 2.73 -0.66 36.58
C LEU A 312 3.59 -0.54 37.85
N VAL A 313 4.90 -0.31 37.71
CA VAL A 313 5.79 -0.07 38.85
C VAL A 313 5.40 1.21 39.60
N LYS A 314 5.04 2.29 38.89
CA LYS A 314 4.51 3.52 39.50
C LYS A 314 3.24 3.23 40.31
N LEU A 315 2.32 2.42 39.75
CA LEU A 315 1.12 1.97 40.46
C LEU A 315 1.46 1.17 41.71
N GLN A 316 2.35 0.16 41.62
CA GLN A 316 2.78 -0.65 42.76
C GLN A 316 3.42 0.20 43.86
N HIS A 317 4.27 1.16 43.50
CA HIS A 317 4.91 2.06 44.47
C HIS A 317 3.89 2.94 45.21
N ILE A 318 2.89 3.49 44.50
CA ILE A 318 1.84 4.31 45.12
C ILE A 318 0.96 3.43 46.01
N ALA A 319 0.56 2.27 45.52
CA ALA A 319 -0.22 1.29 46.28
C ALA A 319 0.52 0.85 47.56
N PHE A 320 1.83 0.59 47.49
CA PHE A 320 2.64 0.21 48.67
C PHE A 320 2.80 1.34 49.68
N ARG A 321 3.02 2.58 49.22
CA ARG A 321 3.31 3.72 50.10
C ARG A 321 2.07 4.24 50.82
N GLN A 322 0.93 4.30 50.13
CA GLN A 322 -0.26 5.02 50.60
C GLN A 322 -1.49 4.13 50.80
N PHE A 323 -1.57 2.97 50.14
CA PHE A 323 -2.78 2.13 50.13
C PHE A 323 -2.52 0.69 50.61
N ARG A 324 -1.42 0.43 51.32
CA ARG A 324 -0.97 -0.91 51.72
C ARG A 324 -2.01 -1.71 52.50
N GLU A 325 -2.85 -1.04 53.28
CA GLU A 325 -3.90 -1.70 54.08
C GLU A 325 -5.04 -2.24 53.20
N HIS A 326 -5.30 -1.58 52.07
CA HIS A 326 -6.40 -1.91 51.15
C HIS A 326 -5.93 -2.75 49.95
N LEU A 327 -4.73 -2.49 49.43
CA LEU A 327 -4.10 -3.20 48.31
C LEU A 327 -2.87 -3.96 48.81
N LYS A 328 -3.08 -5.07 49.53
CA LYS A 328 -1.98 -5.84 50.15
C LYS A 328 -1.16 -6.64 49.14
N GLU A 329 -1.82 -7.22 48.14
CA GLU A 329 -1.20 -8.15 47.19
C GLU A 329 -0.61 -7.45 45.97
N LEU A 330 -1.34 -6.48 45.39
CA LEU A 330 -0.95 -5.76 44.17
C LEU A 330 0.49 -5.21 44.18
N PRO A 331 1.01 -4.62 45.29
CA PRO A 331 2.37 -4.09 45.30
C PRO A 331 3.48 -5.15 45.36
N LEU A 332 3.13 -6.42 45.66
CA LEU A 332 4.07 -7.51 45.88
C LEU A 332 4.02 -8.57 44.76
N THR A 333 3.00 -8.54 43.91
CA THR A 333 2.83 -9.45 42.78
C THR A 333 3.78 -9.11 41.63
N ASN A 334 4.05 -10.08 40.77
CA ASN A 334 4.78 -9.83 39.53
C ASN A 334 3.93 -8.98 38.57
N LEU A 335 4.58 -8.28 37.63
CA LEU A 335 3.90 -7.37 36.70
C LEU A 335 2.93 -8.12 35.77
N ALA A 336 3.29 -9.34 35.34
CA ALA A 336 2.45 -10.17 34.47
C ALA A 336 1.11 -10.56 35.12
N SER A 337 1.02 -10.65 36.45
CA SER A 337 -0.25 -10.91 37.13
C SER A 337 -1.09 -9.66 37.35
N ILE A 338 -0.61 -8.47 36.99
CA ILE A 338 -1.33 -7.20 37.17
C ILE A 338 -1.44 -6.39 35.88
N GLU A 339 -1.30 -7.02 34.72
CA GLU A 339 -1.44 -6.38 33.40
C GLU A 339 -2.73 -6.79 32.65
N THR A 340 -3.43 -7.84 33.10
CA THR A 340 -4.70 -8.27 32.48
C THR A 340 -5.91 -7.59 33.13
N ARG A 341 -6.93 -7.29 32.32
CA ARG A 341 -8.20 -6.71 32.78
C ARG A 341 -8.82 -7.46 33.97
N GLU A 342 -8.88 -8.78 33.92
CA GLU A 342 -9.48 -9.62 34.98
C GLU A 342 -8.77 -9.43 36.32
N ASN A 343 -7.43 -9.49 36.34
CA ASN A 343 -6.64 -9.32 37.55
C ASN A 343 -6.71 -7.89 38.11
N LEU A 344 -6.71 -6.87 37.24
CA LEU A 344 -6.85 -5.47 37.66
C LEU A 344 -8.23 -5.22 38.30
N VAL A 345 -9.30 -5.71 37.68
CA VAL A 345 -10.66 -5.62 38.24
C VAL A 345 -10.73 -6.34 39.59
N TRP A 346 -10.10 -7.51 39.72
CA TRP A 346 -10.06 -8.27 40.96
C TRP A 346 -9.46 -7.46 42.13
N HIS A 347 -8.39 -6.70 41.88
CA HIS A 347 -7.76 -5.85 42.89
C HIS A 347 -8.58 -4.59 43.23
N PHE A 348 -9.22 -3.94 42.25
CA PHE A 348 -9.87 -2.64 42.48
C PHE A 348 -11.33 -2.73 42.91
N LYS A 349 -12.06 -3.77 42.48
CA LYS A 349 -13.49 -3.94 42.80
C LYS A 349 -13.83 -3.95 44.31
N PRO A 350 -12.99 -4.53 45.20
CA PRO A 350 -13.21 -4.50 46.65
C PRO A 350 -13.07 -3.12 47.31
N LEU A 351 -12.43 -2.15 46.64
CA LEU A 351 -12.19 -0.82 47.21
C LEU A 351 -13.50 -0.02 47.35
N SER A 352 -13.53 0.86 48.35
CA SER A 352 -14.62 1.85 48.48
C SER A 352 -14.41 3.01 47.50
N GLU A 353 -15.50 3.69 47.15
CA GLU A 353 -15.47 4.84 46.24
C GLU A 353 -14.51 5.94 46.73
N GLN A 354 -14.52 6.25 48.03
CA GLN A 354 -13.61 7.25 48.61
C GLN A 354 -12.14 6.88 48.43
N ILE A 355 -11.79 5.60 48.58
CA ILE A 355 -10.43 5.11 48.41
C ILE A 355 -10.04 5.16 46.93
N LEU A 356 -10.96 4.80 46.03
CA LEU A 356 -10.74 4.89 44.58
C LEU A 356 -10.50 6.34 44.13
N VAL A 357 -11.26 7.31 44.64
CA VAL A 357 -11.04 8.73 44.37
C VAL A 357 -9.66 9.18 44.86
N GLN A 358 -9.25 8.78 46.07
CA GLN A 358 -7.91 9.10 46.59
C GLN A 358 -6.81 8.47 45.72
N LEU A 359 -6.96 7.20 45.35
CA LEU A 359 -6.01 6.50 44.49
C LEU A 359 -5.90 7.18 43.12
N CYS A 360 -7.02 7.51 42.47
CA CYS A 360 -7.05 8.21 41.20
C CYS A 360 -6.40 9.61 41.29
N LYS A 361 -6.63 10.37 42.38
CA LYS A 361 -5.94 11.65 42.62
C LYS A 361 -4.43 11.47 42.71
N CYS A 362 -3.94 10.45 43.41
CA CYS A 362 -2.52 10.15 43.52
C CYS A 362 -1.89 9.68 42.20
N LEU A 363 -2.68 9.05 41.33
CA LEU A 363 -2.27 8.57 40.00
C LEU A 363 -2.54 9.58 38.88
N GLU A 364 -3.03 10.78 39.22
CA GLU A 364 -3.37 11.87 38.30
C GLU A 364 -4.39 11.42 37.24
N ILE A 365 -5.37 10.63 37.68
CA ILE A 365 -6.50 10.16 36.88
C ILE A 365 -7.70 11.04 37.22
N ARG A 366 -8.40 11.52 36.20
CA ARG A 366 -9.60 12.33 36.36
C ARG A 366 -10.65 11.55 37.15
N CYS A 367 -11.15 12.15 38.24
CA CYS A 367 -12.06 11.46 39.16
C CYS A 367 -13.53 11.64 38.80
N GLU A 368 -13.85 12.66 38.01
CA GLU A 368 -15.23 12.97 37.63
C GLU A 368 -15.34 13.07 36.10
N PRO A 369 -16.46 12.61 35.51
CA PRO A 369 -16.69 12.73 34.08
C PRO A 369 -16.64 14.19 33.61
N ILE A 370 -16.40 14.39 32.31
CA ILE A 370 -16.39 15.72 31.70
C ILE A 370 -17.76 16.41 31.84
N ASP A 371 -18.83 15.64 31.66
CA ASP A 371 -20.19 16.02 31.93
C ASP A 371 -20.60 15.44 33.28
N GLN A 372 -20.97 16.28 34.24
CA GLN A 372 -21.45 15.82 35.55
C GLN A 372 -22.96 15.51 35.54
N SER A 373 -23.68 15.87 34.47
CA SER A 373 -25.12 15.62 34.35
C SER A 373 -25.46 14.17 33.98
N ILE A 374 -24.50 13.42 33.44
CA ILE A 374 -24.69 12.01 33.10
C ILE A 374 -24.74 11.15 34.36
N GLY A 375 -25.74 10.28 34.47
CA GLY A 375 -25.97 9.41 35.62
C GLY A 375 -25.05 8.18 35.69
N VAL A 376 -23.74 8.36 35.53
CA VAL A 376 -22.76 7.27 35.55
C VAL A 376 -22.46 6.82 36.99
N ASP A 377 -22.35 5.51 37.23
CA ASP A 377 -21.83 4.99 38.50
C ASP A 377 -20.35 5.36 38.65
N LEU A 378 -20.07 6.27 39.58
CA LEU A 378 -18.74 6.79 39.86
C LEU A 378 -17.76 5.67 40.24
N LYS A 379 -18.19 4.64 40.97
CA LYS A 379 -17.31 3.54 41.36
C LYS A 379 -16.88 2.74 40.13
N GLU A 380 -17.82 2.40 39.25
CA GLU A 380 -17.51 1.66 38.02
C GLU A 380 -16.65 2.49 37.07
N TYR A 381 -16.92 3.79 36.96
CA TYR A 381 -16.13 4.73 36.17
C TYR A 381 -14.66 4.74 36.62
N LEU A 382 -14.40 4.89 37.92
CA LEU A 382 -13.04 4.92 38.47
C LEU A 382 -12.32 3.58 38.29
N ILE A 383 -13.02 2.46 38.45
CA ILE A 383 -12.44 1.12 38.21
C ILE A 383 -12.06 0.96 36.73
N ASN A 384 -12.96 1.30 35.81
CA ASN A 384 -12.67 1.22 34.38
C ASN A 384 -11.53 2.16 33.99
N ALA A 385 -11.46 3.37 34.57
CA ALA A 385 -10.36 4.30 34.34
C ALA A 385 -9.00 3.73 34.76
N LEU A 386 -8.93 3.09 35.94
CA LEU A 386 -7.73 2.41 36.41
C LEU A 386 -7.37 1.23 35.52
N VAL A 387 -8.35 0.37 35.20
CA VAL A 387 -8.14 -0.83 34.39
C VAL A 387 -7.63 -0.44 33.00
N ILE A 388 -8.29 0.49 32.31
CA ILE A 388 -7.90 0.89 30.96
C ILE A 388 -6.52 1.56 30.96
N LYS A 389 -6.14 2.31 32.01
CA LYS A 389 -4.80 2.89 32.10
C LYS A 389 -3.69 1.85 32.25
N TYR A 390 -3.96 0.73 32.94
CA TYR A 390 -2.94 -0.25 33.32
C TYR A 390 -3.07 -1.61 32.64
N GLU A 391 -4.11 -1.85 31.83
CA GLU A 391 -4.22 -3.07 31.04
C GLU A 391 -3.19 -3.07 29.92
N LYS A 392 -2.65 -4.26 29.62
CA LYS A 392 -1.71 -4.44 28.52
C LYS A 392 -2.36 -4.00 27.20
N PRO A 393 -1.76 -3.06 26.45
CA PRO A 393 -2.26 -2.66 25.15
C PRO A 393 -2.32 -3.84 24.18
N GLN A 394 -3.35 -3.89 23.35
CA GLN A 394 -3.40 -4.83 22.23
C GLN A 394 -2.62 -4.26 21.05
N LYS A 395 -1.79 -5.09 20.41
CA LYS A 395 -1.05 -4.70 19.21
C LYS A 395 -1.88 -4.89 17.96
N LEU A 396 -1.75 -3.97 17.00
CA LEU A 396 -2.38 -4.11 15.67
C LEU A 396 -1.97 -5.41 14.97
N ALA A 397 -0.69 -5.75 15.02
CA ALA A 397 -0.17 -6.98 14.40
C ALA A 397 -0.85 -8.24 14.98
N GLU A 398 -1.06 -8.29 16.29
CA GLU A 398 -1.75 -9.41 16.94
C GLU A 398 -3.22 -9.52 16.50
N GLN A 399 -3.89 -8.39 16.27
CA GLN A 399 -5.27 -8.39 15.75
C GLN A 399 -5.34 -8.96 14.32
N ILE A 400 -4.42 -8.55 13.44
CA ILE A 400 -4.33 -9.08 12.07
C ILE A 400 -4.06 -10.59 12.09
N ASN A 401 -3.18 -11.05 13.00
CA ASN A 401 -2.75 -12.44 13.07
C ASN A 401 -3.82 -13.41 13.56
N LYS A 402 -4.76 -12.94 14.39
CA LYS A 402 -5.84 -13.76 14.97
C LYS A 402 -7.07 -13.88 14.06
N GLN A 403 -7.16 -13.06 13.02
CA GLN A 403 -8.29 -13.07 12.10
C GLN A 403 -8.12 -14.16 11.02
N PRO A 404 -9.17 -14.88 10.62
CA PRO A 404 -9.14 -15.70 9.41
C PRO A 404 -8.90 -14.89 8.14
N LEU A 405 -8.23 -15.47 7.15
CA LEU A 405 -7.99 -14.83 5.84
C LEU A 405 -9.22 -14.89 4.93
N TYR A 406 -10.08 -15.88 5.11
CA TYR A 406 -11.33 -16.02 4.37
C TYR A 406 -12.51 -15.51 5.19
N PRO A 407 -13.44 -14.78 4.58
CA PRO A 407 -14.64 -14.33 5.28
C PRO A 407 -15.61 -15.50 5.48
N ASP A 408 -16.22 -15.57 6.66
CA ASP A 408 -17.27 -16.52 6.99
C ASP A 408 -18.67 -15.96 6.65
N GLU A 409 -19.72 -16.75 6.88
CA GLU A 409 -21.09 -16.34 6.63
C GLU A 409 -21.58 -15.14 7.47
N ASN A 410 -20.94 -14.85 8.60
CA ASN A 410 -21.33 -13.74 9.47
C ASN A 410 -20.73 -12.44 8.96
N VAL A 411 -19.48 -12.48 8.49
CA VAL A 411 -18.80 -11.34 7.87
C VAL A 411 -19.39 -11.02 6.49
N ILE A 412 -19.71 -12.03 5.67
CA ILE A 412 -20.23 -11.83 4.30
C ILE A 412 -21.60 -11.15 4.29
N PHE A 413 -22.46 -11.47 5.25
CA PHE A 413 -23.83 -10.95 5.34
C PHE A 413 -24.00 -9.92 6.47
N ASP A 414 -22.91 -9.35 6.96
CA ASP A 414 -22.95 -8.27 7.94
C ASP A 414 -23.67 -7.03 7.37
N SER A 415 -24.51 -6.39 8.19
CA SER A 415 -25.34 -5.25 7.81
C SER A 415 -24.52 -4.07 7.29
N ALA A 416 -23.33 -3.83 7.87
CA ALA A 416 -22.38 -2.81 7.44
C ALA A 416 -21.84 -3.06 6.01
N MET A 417 -21.75 -4.32 5.59
CA MET A 417 -21.31 -4.73 4.24
C MET A 417 -22.46 -4.72 3.22
N THR A 418 -23.71 -4.63 3.68
CA THR A 418 -24.91 -4.70 2.83
C THR A 418 -25.57 -3.37 2.52
N GLN A 419 -25.11 -2.25 3.12
CA GLN A 419 -25.68 -0.94 2.85
C GLN A 419 -25.46 -0.51 1.38
N GLU A 420 -26.56 -0.36 0.65
CA GLU A 420 -26.55 0.06 -0.75
C GLU A 420 -26.34 1.58 -0.93
N ASN A 421 -26.70 2.38 0.09
CA ASN A 421 -26.51 3.84 0.11
C ASN A 421 -25.40 4.25 1.10
N PRO A 422 -24.16 4.47 0.64
CA PRO A 422 -23.02 4.84 1.51
C PRO A 422 -23.06 6.28 2.03
N TYR A 423 -24.09 7.04 1.68
CA TYR A 423 -24.17 8.49 1.90
C TYR A 423 -24.96 8.88 3.15
N ASP A 424 -25.73 7.95 3.69
CA ASP A 424 -26.65 8.27 4.78
C ASP A 424 -26.01 8.08 6.16
N ARG A 425 -24.99 7.22 6.27
CA ARG A 425 -24.27 6.96 7.53
C ARG A 425 -22.77 6.75 7.30
N PRO A 426 -21.92 7.06 8.32
CA PRO A 426 -20.54 6.60 8.39
C PRO A 426 -20.42 5.09 8.16
N LEU A 427 -19.25 4.65 7.73
CA LEU A 427 -18.95 3.23 7.56
C LEU A 427 -17.76 2.86 8.43
N PRO A 428 -17.71 1.63 8.98
CA PRO A 428 -16.65 1.18 9.90
C PRO A 428 -15.38 0.80 9.11
N PHE A 429 -15.06 1.55 8.05
CA PHE A 429 -13.98 1.26 7.14
C PHE A 429 -12.78 2.15 7.47
N ALA A 430 -11.59 1.56 7.41
CA ALA A 430 -10.38 2.35 7.44
C ALA A 430 -10.33 3.30 6.23
N ARG A 431 -9.59 4.40 6.35
CA ARG A 431 -9.47 5.39 5.26
C ARG A 431 -8.02 5.54 4.84
N LEU A 432 -7.81 5.50 3.53
CA LEU A 432 -6.55 5.89 2.91
C LEU A 432 -6.58 7.39 2.64
N ASN A 433 -5.79 8.13 3.41
CA ASN A 433 -5.56 9.55 3.17
C ASN A 433 -4.05 9.79 3.03
N LEU A 434 -3.59 11.02 3.26
CA LEU A 434 -2.19 11.40 3.04
C LEU A 434 -1.20 10.79 4.05
N GLN A 435 -1.62 10.62 5.31
CA GLN A 435 -0.75 10.31 6.44
C GLN A 435 -1.16 9.04 7.19
N PHE A 436 -0.18 8.32 7.73
CA PHE A 436 -0.33 7.11 8.53
C PHE A 436 0.61 7.16 9.74
N LEU A 437 0.13 6.80 10.93
CA LEU A 437 0.86 6.96 12.20
C LEU A 437 2.15 6.14 12.24
N THR A 438 2.08 4.89 11.79
CA THR A 438 3.19 3.94 11.76
C THR A 438 3.07 3.02 10.54
N MET A 439 4.12 2.23 10.26
CA MET A 439 4.04 1.23 9.20
C MET A 439 2.98 0.16 9.49
N ASN A 440 2.79 -0.22 10.76
CA ASN A 440 1.75 -1.18 11.15
C ASN A 440 0.34 -0.59 10.99
N ASP A 441 0.15 0.71 11.25
CA ASP A 441 -1.10 1.41 10.94
C ASP A 441 -1.38 1.41 9.42
N TYR A 442 -0.37 1.76 8.62
CA TYR A 442 -0.45 1.70 7.17
C TYR A 442 -0.87 0.30 6.66
N LEU A 443 -0.23 -0.77 7.17
CA LEU A 443 -0.56 -2.14 6.81
C LEU A 443 -1.97 -2.55 7.29
N TYR A 444 -2.34 -2.18 8.51
CA TYR A 444 -3.65 -2.49 9.09
C TYR A 444 -4.81 -1.87 8.28
N ARG A 445 -4.72 -0.59 7.92
CA ARG A 445 -5.77 0.06 7.12
C ARG A 445 -5.93 -0.57 5.74
N ASN A 446 -4.82 -0.88 5.08
CA ASN A 446 -4.84 -1.57 3.79
C ASN A 446 -5.40 -3.00 3.91
N TYR A 447 -5.06 -3.71 4.99
CA TYR A 447 -5.57 -5.06 5.26
C TYR A 447 -7.09 -5.06 5.40
N ILE A 448 -7.64 -4.23 6.28
CA ILE A 448 -9.09 -4.17 6.55
C ILE A 448 -9.87 -3.76 5.31
N LEU A 449 -9.41 -2.73 4.58
CA LEU A 449 -10.08 -2.28 3.36
C LEU A 449 -10.09 -3.34 2.26
N LEU A 450 -8.97 -4.00 2.02
CA LEU A 450 -8.88 -5.05 1.00
C LEU A 450 -9.70 -6.29 1.41
N GLN A 451 -9.70 -6.64 2.68
CA GLN A 451 -10.52 -7.72 3.22
C GLN A 451 -12.01 -7.43 3.01
N GLN A 452 -12.46 -6.21 3.30
CA GLN A 452 -13.86 -5.81 3.11
C GLN A 452 -14.24 -5.75 1.62
N GLU A 453 -13.41 -5.13 0.77
CA GLU A 453 -13.68 -5.04 -0.67
C GLU A 453 -13.75 -6.42 -1.34
N SER A 454 -12.81 -7.32 -0.99
CA SER A 454 -12.84 -8.69 -1.47
C SER A 454 -14.06 -9.46 -0.94
N THR A 455 -14.45 -9.28 0.32
CA THR A 455 -15.66 -9.87 0.92
C THR A 455 -16.92 -9.44 0.16
N TYR A 456 -17.05 -8.15 -0.18
CA TYR A 456 -18.17 -7.65 -0.95
C TYR A 456 -18.24 -8.28 -2.35
N LYS A 457 -17.10 -8.41 -3.05
CA LYS A 457 -17.01 -9.11 -4.34
C LYS A 457 -17.40 -10.58 -4.21
N ILE A 458 -16.93 -11.26 -3.15
CA ILE A 458 -17.28 -12.65 -2.85
C ILE A 458 -18.78 -12.79 -2.61
N ARG A 459 -19.40 -11.91 -1.81
CA ARG A 459 -20.85 -11.87 -1.57
C ARG A 459 -21.62 -11.82 -2.89
N LYS A 460 -21.27 -10.89 -3.79
CA LYS A 460 -21.91 -10.76 -5.11
C LYS A 460 -21.82 -12.05 -5.92
N ASN A 461 -20.66 -12.71 -5.91
CA ASN A 461 -20.48 -13.98 -6.60
C ASN A 461 -21.32 -15.11 -5.96
N ILE A 462 -21.38 -15.19 -4.62
CA ILE A 462 -22.18 -16.18 -3.88
C ILE A 462 -23.67 -15.98 -4.17
N VAL A 463 -24.17 -14.74 -4.10
CA VAL A 463 -25.57 -14.40 -4.38
C VAL A 463 -25.97 -14.81 -5.80
N ASP A 464 -25.14 -14.53 -6.81
CA ASP A 464 -25.40 -14.97 -8.20
C ASP A 464 -25.39 -16.51 -8.33
N VAL A 465 -24.43 -17.19 -7.71
CA VAL A 465 -24.33 -18.65 -7.74
C VAL A 465 -25.54 -19.31 -7.08
N VAL A 466 -25.94 -18.87 -5.89
CA VAL A 466 -27.05 -19.45 -5.12
C VAL A 466 -28.38 -19.24 -5.86
N ARG A 467 -28.61 -18.05 -6.42
CA ARG A 467 -29.78 -17.77 -7.27
C ARG A 467 -29.84 -18.67 -8.50
N ARG A 468 -28.70 -19.00 -9.12
CA ARG A 468 -28.63 -19.88 -10.30
C ARG A 468 -28.80 -21.35 -9.95
N LEU A 469 -28.33 -21.81 -8.79
CA LEU A 469 -28.48 -23.19 -8.35
C LEU A 469 -29.93 -23.53 -7.96
N SER A 470 -30.71 -22.53 -7.55
CA SER A 470 -32.12 -22.66 -7.16
C SER A 470 -32.36 -23.82 -6.18
N PRO A 471 -31.83 -23.71 -4.95
CA PRO A 471 -31.98 -24.74 -3.92
C PRO A 471 -33.46 -24.89 -3.53
N GLN A 472 -33.94 -26.14 -3.45
CA GLN A 472 -35.30 -26.49 -3.07
C GLN A 472 -35.30 -27.69 -2.12
N VAL A 473 -36.34 -27.79 -1.29
CA VAL A 473 -36.56 -28.93 -0.40
C VAL A 473 -37.21 -30.07 -1.16
N LYS A 474 -36.62 -31.27 -1.10
CA LYS A 474 -37.25 -32.51 -1.58
C LYS A 474 -38.20 -33.06 -0.54
N PHE A 475 -39.46 -33.26 -0.90
CA PHE A 475 -40.38 -34.07 -0.10
C PHE A 475 -40.33 -35.55 -0.51
N PRO A 476 -40.43 -36.52 0.44
CA PRO A 476 -40.59 -36.38 1.90
C PRO A 476 -39.26 -36.39 2.70
N GLU A 477 -38.11 -36.48 2.02
CA GLU A 477 -36.79 -36.67 2.65
C GLU A 477 -36.24 -35.40 3.35
N PHE A 478 -36.87 -34.24 3.11
CA PHE A 478 -36.45 -32.91 3.58
C PHE A 478 -34.99 -32.55 3.25
N THR A 479 -34.43 -33.17 2.20
CA THR A 479 -33.07 -32.89 1.74
C THR A 479 -33.05 -31.76 0.74
N THR A 480 -31.98 -30.95 0.75
CA THR A 480 -31.77 -29.90 -0.24
C THR A 480 -31.39 -30.50 -1.60
N ILE A 481 -32.13 -30.15 -2.65
CA ILE A 481 -31.75 -30.43 -4.04
C ILE A 481 -31.50 -29.12 -4.78
N PHE A 482 -30.53 -29.13 -5.69
CA PHE A 482 -30.30 -28.06 -6.63
C PHE A 482 -31.00 -28.39 -7.96
N THR A 483 -32.02 -27.60 -8.31
CA THR A 483 -32.85 -27.83 -9.50
C THR A 483 -32.21 -27.31 -10.79
N SER A 484 -31.23 -26.42 -10.65
CA SER A 484 -30.53 -25.76 -11.75
C SER A 484 -29.01 -25.88 -11.57
N TRP A 485 -28.24 -25.30 -12.49
CA TRP A 485 -26.78 -25.37 -12.52
C TRP A 485 -26.16 -23.97 -12.56
N ALA A 486 -24.95 -23.85 -12.02
CA ALA A 486 -24.13 -22.66 -12.10
C ALA A 486 -22.80 -23.00 -12.80
N ARG A 487 -22.27 -22.08 -13.63
CA ARG A 487 -20.97 -22.25 -14.30
C ARG A 487 -19.79 -22.26 -13.30
N MET A 488 -19.93 -21.45 -12.25
CA MET A 488 -18.89 -21.19 -11.24
C MET A 488 -19.04 -22.05 -9.98
N ALA A 489 -20.04 -22.94 -9.90
CA ALA A 489 -20.22 -23.81 -8.75
C ALA A 489 -20.71 -25.21 -9.13
N THR A 490 -20.36 -26.18 -8.30
CA THR A 490 -20.78 -27.57 -8.45
C THR A 490 -21.12 -28.19 -7.10
N THR A 491 -21.78 -29.34 -7.13
CA THR A 491 -22.15 -30.08 -5.92
C THR A 491 -20.98 -30.92 -5.44
N ILE A 492 -20.79 -30.97 -4.12
CA ILE A 492 -19.75 -31.80 -3.49
C ILE A 492 -20.30 -33.22 -3.34
N ASP A 493 -19.55 -34.23 -3.81
CA ASP A 493 -19.90 -35.65 -3.64
C ASP A 493 -19.39 -36.18 -2.30
N SER A 494 -18.18 -35.77 -1.90
CA SER A 494 -17.60 -36.10 -0.59
C SER A 494 -16.56 -35.07 -0.18
N PHE A 495 -16.50 -34.76 1.11
CA PHE A 495 -15.49 -33.91 1.73
C PHE A 495 -14.91 -34.64 2.94
N ASN A 496 -13.58 -34.78 3.02
CA ASN A 496 -12.93 -35.42 4.15
C ASN A 496 -11.65 -34.67 4.55
N ILE A 497 -11.47 -34.40 5.84
CA ILE A 497 -10.20 -33.91 6.38
C ILE A 497 -9.20 -35.08 6.39
N VAL A 498 -8.01 -34.84 5.83
CA VAL A 498 -6.98 -35.87 5.61
C VAL A 498 -5.85 -35.76 6.61
N ASP A 499 -5.38 -34.54 6.87
CA ASP A 499 -4.20 -34.30 7.69
C ASP A 499 -4.36 -33.01 8.50
N ILE A 500 -4.00 -33.07 9.77
CA ILE A 500 -4.00 -31.94 10.70
C ILE A 500 -2.62 -31.93 11.35
N ALA A 501 -1.89 -30.84 11.15
CA ALA A 501 -0.56 -30.69 11.70
C ALA A 501 -0.57 -30.35 13.19
N ASP A 502 0.53 -30.67 13.86
CA ASP A 502 0.77 -30.22 15.22
C ASP A 502 0.87 -28.68 15.31
N ILE A 503 0.52 -28.16 16.48
CA ILE A 503 0.55 -26.72 16.80
C ILE A 503 2.02 -26.28 17.00
N LYS A 504 2.40 -25.16 16.36
CA LYS A 504 3.73 -24.58 16.54
C LYS A 504 3.88 -23.92 17.91
N ILE A 505 5.12 -23.83 18.41
CA ILE A 505 5.41 -23.19 19.70
C ILE A 505 4.99 -21.72 19.64
N GLY A 506 4.12 -21.30 20.56
CA GLY A 506 3.63 -19.93 20.66
C GLY A 506 2.38 -19.62 19.83
N GLU A 507 1.92 -20.56 18.99
CA GLU A 507 0.66 -20.46 18.27
C GLU A 507 -0.43 -21.27 18.99
N GLU A 508 -1.70 -20.89 18.79
CA GLU A 508 -2.86 -21.61 19.32
C GLU A 508 -3.58 -22.47 18.26
N LYS A 509 -3.06 -22.46 17.03
CA LYS A 509 -3.67 -23.06 15.84
C LYS A 509 -2.76 -24.14 15.22
N PRO A 510 -3.31 -25.12 14.49
CA PRO A 510 -2.51 -26.12 13.79
C PRO A 510 -1.66 -25.47 12.68
N ALA A 511 -0.51 -26.06 12.36
CA ALA A 511 0.38 -25.51 11.32
C ALA A 511 -0.22 -25.56 9.90
N HIS A 512 -0.98 -26.62 9.59
CA HIS A 512 -1.73 -26.78 8.33
C HIS A 512 -2.93 -27.72 8.56
N VAL A 513 -3.96 -27.58 7.73
CA VAL A 513 -5.14 -28.48 7.70
C VAL A 513 -5.47 -28.81 6.25
N PHE A 514 -5.33 -30.08 5.87
CA PHE A 514 -5.62 -30.55 4.50
C PHE A 514 -6.91 -31.36 4.45
N ALA A 515 -7.69 -31.13 3.39
CA ALA A 515 -8.91 -31.87 3.09
C ALA A 515 -8.98 -32.27 1.61
N ASP A 516 -9.63 -33.41 1.32
CA ASP A 516 -9.89 -33.87 -0.04
C ASP A 516 -11.36 -33.63 -0.40
N VAL A 517 -11.60 -32.89 -1.49
CA VAL A 517 -12.93 -32.57 -2.03
C VAL A 517 -13.13 -33.32 -3.33
N SER A 518 -14.19 -34.14 -3.41
CA SER A 518 -14.56 -34.86 -4.64
C SER A 518 -15.79 -34.26 -5.30
N ILE A 519 -15.70 -34.05 -6.62
CA ILE A 519 -16.76 -33.46 -7.46
C ILE A 519 -16.98 -34.27 -8.74
N ASN A 520 -18.22 -34.23 -9.25
CA ASN A 520 -18.59 -34.87 -10.51
C ASN A 520 -18.94 -33.82 -11.59
N LEU A 521 -18.05 -33.72 -12.58
CA LEU A 521 -18.17 -32.83 -13.74
C LEU A 521 -18.82 -33.49 -14.96
N GLY A 522 -19.17 -34.78 -14.88
CA GLY A 522 -19.76 -35.57 -15.97
C GLY A 522 -21.10 -35.02 -16.48
N LYS A 523 -21.80 -34.22 -15.68
CA LYS A 523 -23.07 -33.58 -16.06
C LYS A 523 -22.91 -32.30 -16.90
N TYR A 524 -21.73 -31.67 -16.92
CA TYR A 524 -21.53 -30.39 -17.62
C TYR A 524 -21.01 -30.56 -19.05
N ALA A 525 -21.21 -29.52 -19.87
CA ALA A 525 -20.67 -29.43 -21.22
C ALA A 525 -19.13 -29.36 -21.22
N ARG A 526 -18.49 -29.75 -22.33
CA ARG A 526 -17.02 -29.84 -22.46
C ARG A 526 -16.31 -28.53 -22.14
N ASN A 527 -16.85 -27.38 -22.55
CA ASN A 527 -16.25 -26.07 -22.27
C ASN A 527 -16.18 -25.79 -20.76
N ILE A 528 -17.25 -26.10 -20.03
CA ILE A 528 -17.31 -25.94 -18.56
C ILE A 528 -16.34 -26.92 -17.90
N ARG A 529 -16.27 -28.17 -18.36
CA ARG A 529 -15.28 -29.12 -17.83
C ARG A 529 -13.85 -28.62 -18.02
N ASN A 530 -13.54 -28.08 -19.20
CA ASN A 530 -12.23 -27.50 -19.47
C ASN A 530 -11.90 -26.32 -18.53
N GLU A 531 -12.90 -25.51 -18.15
CA GLU A 531 -12.71 -24.41 -17.18
C GLU A 531 -12.47 -24.91 -15.75
N TRP A 532 -13.09 -26.01 -15.34
CA TRP A 532 -12.79 -26.63 -14.05
C TRP A 532 -11.44 -27.37 -14.08
N ASP A 533 -11.07 -27.96 -15.22
CA ASP A 533 -9.75 -28.55 -15.45
C ASP A 533 -8.64 -27.49 -15.63
N SER A 534 -9.01 -26.21 -15.81
CA SER A 534 -8.05 -25.10 -15.87
C SER A 534 -7.66 -24.54 -14.49
N LEU A 535 -8.25 -25.04 -13.40
CA LEU A 535 -7.81 -24.71 -12.04
C LEU A 535 -6.34 -25.09 -11.82
N ARG A 536 -5.66 -24.35 -10.95
CA ARG A 536 -4.24 -24.50 -10.65
C ARG A 536 -4.00 -24.53 -9.14
N LYS A 537 -2.80 -24.97 -8.77
CA LYS A 537 -2.31 -24.77 -7.41
C LYS A 537 -2.38 -23.30 -7.02
N HIS A 538 -2.74 -23.04 -5.77
CA HIS A 538 -2.94 -21.71 -5.18
C HIS A 538 -4.23 -20.97 -5.58
N ASP A 539 -5.09 -21.57 -6.42
CA ASP A 539 -6.43 -21.03 -6.65
C ASP A 539 -7.28 -21.16 -5.38
N THR A 540 -7.99 -20.10 -5.02
CA THR A 540 -8.92 -20.10 -3.88
C THR A 540 -10.31 -20.60 -4.29
N LEU A 541 -10.90 -21.49 -3.50
CA LEU A 541 -12.25 -22.03 -3.65
C LEU A 541 -13.07 -21.76 -2.38
N PHE A 542 -14.40 -21.78 -2.51
CA PHE A 542 -15.33 -21.61 -1.39
C PHE A 542 -16.21 -22.86 -1.23
N LEU A 543 -16.26 -23.36 0.00
CA LEU A 543 -17.10 -24.44 0.48
C LEU A 543 -18.35 -23.81 1.10
N ILE A 544 -19.53 -24.20 0.63
CA ILE A 544 -20.80 -23.62 1.05
C ILE A 544 -21.74 -24.74 1.51
N THR A 545 -22.41 -24.51 2.63
CA THR A 545 -23.51 -25.35 3.15
C THR A 545 -24.83 -24.62 2.94
N ILE A 546 -25.70 -25.21 2.13
CA ILE A 546 -27.05 -24.69 1.86
C ILE A 546 -28.09 -25.69 2.36
N GLU A 547 -28.95 -25.26 3.26
CA GLU A 547 -30.12 -25.99 3.75
C GLU A 547 -31.39 -25.26 3.31
N ALA A 548 -31.96 -25.66 2.16
CA ALA A 548 -33.15 -25.02 1.62
C ALA A 548 -34.30 -25.04 2.65
N LYS A 549 -35.04 -23.93 2.74
CA LYS A 549 -36.27 -23.82 3.52
C LYS A 549 -37.49 -23.97 2.63
N GLU A 550 -38.61 -24.39 3.21
CA GLU A 550 -39.90 -24.39 2.50
C GLU A 550 -40.32 -22.96 2.18
N LYS A 551 -40.66 -22.70 0.91
CA LYS A 551 -41.29 -21.43 0.52
C LYS A 551 -42.81 -21.58 0.68
N GLU A 552 -43.44 -20.71 1.47
CA GLU A 552 -44.91 -20.65 1.50
C GLU A 552 -45.45 -20.25 0.11
N PRO A 553 -46.46 -20.96 -0.42
CA PRO A 553 -47.02 -20.64 -1.73
C PRO A 553 -47.76 -19.30 -1.69
N GLY A 554 -47.14 -18.26 -2.26
CA GLY A 554 -47.72 -16.91 -2.37
C GLY A 554 -46.96 -15.80 -1.66
N ALA A 555 -45.85 -16.09 -0.97
CA ALA A 555 -44.98 -15.06 -0.41
C ALA A 555 -44.36 -14.22 -1.53
N VAL A 556 -44.64 -12.91 -1.52
CA VAL A 556 -43.91 -11.91 -2.31
C VAL A 556 -42.53 -11.77 -1.68
N ASP A 557 -41.46 -11.69 -2.48
CA ASP A 557 -40.09 -11.37 -2.03
C ASP A 557 -40.07 -9.94 -1.44
N MET A 558 -40.60 -9.77 -0.23
CA MET A 558 -40.41 -8.58 0.59
C MET A 558 -39.08 -8.75 1.31
N ASP A 559 -38.20 -7.75 1.27
CA ASP A 559 -36.92 -7.49 1.98
C ASP A 559 -36.44 -8.42 3.12
N GLU A 560 -36.56 -9.75 2.97
CA GLU A 560 -36.02 -10.75 3.88
C GLU A 560 -34.53 -10.94 3.62
N ASP A 561 -33.77 -11.20 4.69
CA ASP A 561 -32.33 -11.41 4.61
C ASP A 561 -32.01 -12.57 3.64
N PHE A 562 -31.27 -12.29 2.57
CA PHE A 562 -30.94 -13.25 1.51
C PHE A 562 -30.37 -14.57 2.07
N ARG A 563 -29.61 -14.47 3.17
CA ARG A 563 -29.05 -15.63 3.88
C ARG A 563 -30.15 -16.56 4.40
N GLU A 564 -31.18 -16.00 5.01
CA GLU A 564 -32.30 -16.75 5.58
C GLU A 564 -33.22 -17.33 4.51
N GLN A 565 -33.45 -16.56 3.44
CA GLN A 565 -34.33 -16.94 2.32
C GLN A 565 -33.84 -18.19 1.58
N TYR A 566 -32.53 -18.28 1.30
CA TYR A 566 -31.92 -19.40 0.59
C TYR A 566 -31.31 -20.45 1.53
N GLY A 567 -31.33 -20.21 2.84
CA GLY A 567 -30.84 -21.14 3.85
C GLY A 567 -29.32 -21.35 3.82
N ILE A 568 -28.55 -20.28 3.65
CA ILE A 568 -27.07 -20.35 3.67
C ILE A 568 -26.61 -20.47 5.13
N LYS A 569 -26.07 -21.64 5.48
CA LYS A 569 -25.68 -21.95 6.86
C LYS A 569 -24.22 -21.62 7.16
N TYR A 570 -23.30 -22.10 6.31
CA TYR A 570 -21.85 -21.90 6.48
C TYR A 570 -21.15 -21.61 5.16
N ILE A 571 -20.12 -20.77 5.23
CA ILE A 571 -19.21 -20.48 4.12
C ILE A 571 -17.77 -20.59 4.63
N ARG A 572 -16.92 -21.38 3.98
CA ARG A 572 -15.49 -21.50 4.29
C ARG A 572 -14.64 -21.37 3.03
N GLY A 573 -13.54 -20.64 3.10
CA GLY A 573 -12.56 -20.59 2.02
C GLY A 573 -11.52 -21.69 2.15
N CYS A 574 -10.95 -22.10 1.02
CA CYS A 574 -9.85 -23.06 0.95
C CYS A 574 -8.96 -22.79 -0.28
N GLU A 575 -7.73 -23.29 -0.25
CA GLU A 575 -6.75 -23.13 -1.33
C GLU A 575 -6.38 -24.47 -1.95
N ILE A 576 -6.28 -24.55 -3.28
CA ILE A 576 -5.86 -25.78 -3.95
C ILE A 576 -4.36 -26.04 -3.69
N VAL A 577 -4.06 -27.20 -3.08
CA VAL A 577 -2.68 -27.65 -2.84
C VAL A 577 -2.22 -28.55 -3.97
N ASP A 578 -3.00 -29.59 -4.28
CA ASP A 578 -2.67 -30.62 -5.27
C ASP A 578 -3.93 -31.23 -5.90
N PHE A 579 -3.81 -31.72 -7.13
CA PHE A 579 -4.83 -32.57 -7.76
C PHE A 579 -4.50 -34.04 -7.52
N ILE A 580 -5.46 -34.83 -7.04
CA ILE A 580 -5.25 -36.24 -6.73
C ILE A 580 -5.59 -37.10 -7.95
N GLY A 581 -4.62 -37.91 -8.39
CA GLY A 581 -4.76 -38.83 -9.51
C GLY A 581 -5.57 -40.08 -9.16
N VAL A 582 -5.87 -40.91 -10.17
CA VAL A 582 -6.56 -42.20 -9.97
C VAL A 582 -5.77 -43.15 -9.06
N ASP A 583 -4.45 -42.98 -9.00
CA ASP A 583 -3.51 -43.70 -8.14
C ASP A 583 -3.51 -43.22 -6.69
N GLY A 584 -4.33 -42.21 -6.34
CA GLY A 584 -4.40 -41.63 -5.01
C GLY A 584 -3.18 -40.76 -4.65
N ARG A 585 -2.32 -40.44 -5.62
CA ARG A 585 -1.13 -39.61 -5.43
C ARG A 585 -1.33 -38.22 -6.04
N PRO A 586 -0.65 -37.18 -5.52
CA PRO A 586 -0.60 -35.87 -6.15
C PRO A 586 -0.09 -35.96 -7.59
N ILE A 587 -0.78 -35.30 -8.51
CA ILE A 587 -0.34 -35.15 -9.90
C ILE A 587 0.75 -34.09 -9.92
N ASP A 588 1.95 -34.47 -10.36
CA ASP A 588 3.05 -33.52 -10.55
C ASP A 588 2.75 -32.52 -11.67
N GLU A 589 2.48 -31.28 -11.29
CA GLU A 589 2.19 -30.18 -12.22
C GLU A 589 3.43 -29.70 -12.96
N VAL A 590 4.64 -29.89 -12.40
CA VAL A 590 5.90 -29.36 -12.97
C VAL A 590 6.29 -30.15 -14.22
N SER A 591 6.11 -31.47 -14.21
CA SER A 591 6.35 -32.31 -15.39
C SER A 591 5.15 -32.34 -16.36
N ARG A 592 3.96 -31.92 -15.94
CA ARG A 592 2.70 -31.93 -16.73
C ARG A 592 1.96 -30.59 -16.64
N PRO A 593 2.53 -29.54 -17.26
CA PRO A 593 2.01 -28.18 -17.14
C PRO A 593 0.70 -27.98 -17.90
N ARG A 594 0.37 -28.80 -18.91
CA ARG A 594 -0.88 -28.64 -19.67
C ARG A 594 -2.00 -29.50 -19.06
N PRO A 595 -3.24 -28.98 -18.98
CA PRO A 595 -4.40 -29.80 -18.61
C PRO A 595 -4.56 -31.05 -19.47
N GLU A 596 -4.10 -31.00 -20.72
CA GLU A 596 -4.13 -32.14 -21.64
C GLU A 596 -3.19 -33.28 -21.21
N ASP A 597 -2.01 -32.93 -20.68
CA ASP A 597 -0.99 -33.88 -20.21
C ASP A 597 -1.43 -34.63 -18.93
N ARG A 598 -2.50 -34.12 -18.28
CA ARG A 598 -3.09 -34.67 -17.06
C ARG A 598 -4.22 -35.66 -17.34
N LYS A 599 -4.79 -35.68 -18.56
CA LYS A 599 -5.98 -36.48 -18.90
C LYS A 599 -5.83 -37.97 -18.58
N ASP A 600 -4.65 -38.54 -18.78
CA ASP A 600 -4.38 -39.97 -18.56
C ASP A 600 -4.41 -40.38 -17.07
N LYS A 601 -4.27 -39.41 -16.14
CA LYS A 601 -4.21 -39.64 -14.69
C LYS A 601 -5.50 -39.28 -13.95
N VAL A 602 -6.54 -38.86 -14.66
CA VAL A 602 -7.79 -38.37 -14.06
C VAL A 602 -8.96 -39.27 -14.46
N LYS A 603 -9.82 -39.62 -13.50
CA LYS A 603 -11.04 -40.41 -13.76
C LYS A 603 -11.97 -39.68 -14.74
N ALA A 604 -12.69 -40.43 -15.57
CA ALA A 604 -13.71 -39.87 -16.45
C ALA A 604 -14.84 -39.22 -15.61
N GLY A 605 -14.98 -37.89 -15.70
CA GLY A 605 -16.04 -37.12 -15.04
C GLY A 605 -15.79 -36.77 -13.56
N GLN A 606 -15.08 -37.59 -12.79
CA GLN A 606 -14.81 -37.32 -11.36
C GLN A 606 -13.46 -36.59 -11.18
N ARG A 607 -13.40 -35.65 -10.24
CA ARG A 607 -12.17 -34.97 -9.80
C ARG A 607 -12.07 -35.03 -8.28
N THR A 608 -10.86 -35.24 -7.77
CA THR A 608 -10.55 -35.10 -6.34
C THR A 608 -9.45 -34.07 -6.20
N ILE A 609 -9.73 -33.04 -5.42
CA ILE A 609 -8.86 -31.87 -5.23
C ILE A 609 -8.45 -31.85 -3.75
N ARG A 610 -7.15 -31.81 -3.48
CA ARG A 610 -6.63 -31.58 -2.15
C ARG A 610 -6.56 -30.09 -1.89
N VAL A 611 -7.21 -29.65 -0.84
CA VAL A 611 -7.31 -28.25 -0.44
C VAL A 611 -6.74 -28.03 0.96
N GLU A 612 -6.18 -26.85 1.19
CA GLU A 612 -5.78 -26.35 2.49
C GLU A 612 -6.88 -25.44 3.05
N LEU A 613 -7.27 -25.69 4.30
CA LEU A 613 -8.25 -24.90 5.03
C LEU A 613 -7.55 -23.85 5.90
N ASP A 614 -8.24 -22.75 6.18
CA ASP A 614 -7.73 -21.72 7.09
C ASP A 614 -7.66 -22.26 8.53
N THR A 615 -6.46 -22.20 9.11
CA THR A 615 -6.16 -22.77 10.42
C THR A 615 -6.72 -21.95 11.57
N ASP A 616 -6.83 -20.62 11.42
CA ASP A 616 -7.47 -19.74 12.38
C ASP A 616 -8.97 -20.06 12.46
N GLN A 617 -9.62 -20.18 11.30
CA GLN A 617 -11.04 -20.52 11.22
C GLN A 617 -11.32 -21.93 11.76
N TYR A 618 -10.46 -22.91 11.45
CA TYR A 618 -10.59 -24.27 11.97
C TYR A 618 -10.54 -24.32 13.50
N LYS A 619 -9.64 -23.54 14.10
CA LYS A 619 -9.54 -23.43 15.56
C LYS A 619 -10.82 -22.82 16.15
N ILE A 620 -11.33 -21.75 15.55
CA ILE A 620 -12.59 -21.11 15.97
C ILE A 620 -13.77 -22.09 15.91
N ASP A 621 -13.90 -22.84 14.82
CA ASP A 621 -15.00 -23.78 14.63
C ASP A 621 -14.92 -24.95 15.63
N THR A 622 -13.72 -25.49 15.87
CA THR A 622 -13.50 -26.55 16.86
C THR A 622 -13.78 -26.08 18.30
N ASP A 623 -13.40 -24.84 18.62
CA ASP A 623 -13.67 -24.25 19.94
C ASP A 623 -15.17 -23.98 20.14
N LYS A 624 -15.89 -23.59 19.09
CA LYS A 624 -17.37 -23.47 19.13
C LYS A 624 -18.02 -24.82 19.34
N GLN A 625 -17.58 -25.85 18.62
CA GLN A 625 -18.10 -27.22 18.76
C GLN A 625 -17.91 -27.75 20.19
N SER A 626 -16.72 -27.59 20.76
CA SER A 626 -16.40 -28.08 22.11
C SER A 626 -17.11 -27.32 23.23
N LYS A 627 -17.24 -25.98 23.12
CA LYS A 627 -17.86 -25.15 24.17
C LYS A 627 -19.38 -25.11 24.11
N GLN A 628 -19.97 -25.16 22.92
CA GLN A 628 -21.42 -24.95 22.71
C GLN A 628 -22.17 -26.21 22.26
N HIS A 629 -21.50 -27.38 22.17
CA HIS A 629 -22.07 -28.61 21.59
C HIS A 629 -22.69 -28.38 20.19
N GLY A 630 -22.04 -27.53 19.40
CA GLY A 630 -22.45 -27.25 18.02
C GLY A 630 -22.23 -28.42 17.07
N GLU A 631 -22.84 -28.38 15.89
CA GLU A 631 -22.59 -29.35 14.83
C GLU A 631 -21.20 -29.17 14.19
N ASP A 632 -20.67 -30.25 13.60
CA ASP A 632 -19.39 -30.21 12.89
C ASP A 632 -19.57 -29.64 11.48
N VAL A 633 -19.18 -28.37 11.31
CA VAL A 633 -19.22 -27.61 10.05
C VAL A 633 -18.55 -28.38 8.90
N TYR A 634 -17.49 -29.13 9.17
CA TYR A 634 -16.70 -29.80 8.14
C TYR A 634 -17.40 -31.05 7.57
N THR A 635 -18.55 -31.43 8.11
CA THR A 635 -19.38 -32.54 7.60
C THR A 635 -20.58 -32.08 6.77
N THR A 636 -20.85 -30.78 6.69
CA THR A 636 -22.11 -30.26 6.14
C THR A 636 -22.01 -29.72 4.71
N PHE A 637 -20.80 -29.50 4.18
CA PHE A 637 -20.63 -28.83 2.88
C PHE A 637 -21.26 -29.60 1.72
N ASN A 638 -22.05 -28.91 0.90
CA ASN A 638 -22.75 -29.51 -0.25
C ASN A 638 -22.53 -28.77 -1.57
N VAL A 639 -21.94 -27.58 -1.56
CA VAL A 639 -21.59 -26.80 -2.77
C VAL A 639 -20.13 -26.35 -2.73
N LEU A 640 -19.43 -26.55 -3.85
CA LEU A 640 -18.09 -26.02 -4.10
C LEU A 640 -18.17 -24.93 -5.17
N MET A 641 -17.62 -23.77 -4.85
CA MET A 641 -17.62 -22.60 -5.73
C MET A 641 -16.19 -22.17 -6.07
N ARG A 642 -15.95 -21.91 -7.35
CA ARG A 642 -14.72 -21.27 -7.85
C ARG A 642 -14.99 -19.81 -8.22
N ARG A 643 -13.92 -19.02 -8.35
CA ARG A 643 -13.96 -17.62 -8.80
C ARG A 643 -13.07 -17.41 -10.01
N ASN A 644 -13.18 -16.25 -10.65
CA ASN A 644 -12.31 -15.88 -11.76
C ASN A 644 -10.88 -15.65 -11.24
N PRO A 645 -9.84 -16.29 -11.80
CA PRO A 645 -8.47 -16.19 -11.28
C PRO A 645 -7.93 -14.75 -11.16
N GLN A 646 -8.31 -13.87 -12.09
CA GLN A 646 -7.89 -12.45 -12.08
C GLN A 646 -8.39 -11.69 -10.83
N GLU A 647 -9.55 -12.06 -10.28
CA GLU A 647 -10.19 -11.40 -9.13
C GLU A 647 -9.99 -12.18 -7.82
N ASN A 648 -9.22 -13.27 -7.85
CA ASN A 648 -9.15 -14.26 -6.78
C ASN A 648 -7.80 -14.29 -6.04
N ASN A 649 -7.03 -13.20 -6.13
CA ASN A 649 -5.69 -13.09 -5.53
C ASN A 649 -5.68 -12.46 -4.13
N PHE A 650 -6.84 -12.06 -3.61
CA PHE A 650 -6.98 -11.34 -2.34
C PHE A 650 -6.30 -12.05 -1.15
N LYS A 651 -6.43 -13.38 -1.04
CA LYS A 651 -5.86 -14.16 0.07
C LYS A 651 -4.34 -14.04 0.13
N HIS A 652 -3.66 -14.10 -1.02
CA HIS A 652 -2.19 -14.02 -1.09
C HIS A 652 -1.69 -12.63 -0.69
N ILE A 653 -2.44 -11.58 -1.06
CA ILE A 653 -2.14 -10.21 -0.66
C ILE A 653 -2.36 -10.05 0.86
N LEU A 654 -3.49 -10.51 1.40
CA LEU A 654 -3.78 -10.46 2.84
C LEU A 654 -2.76 -11.24 3.67
N GLN A 655 -2.37 -12.42 3.21
CA GLN A 655 -1.32 -13.22 3.85
C GLN A 655 0.02 -12.48 3.82
N THR A 656 0.38 -11.87 2.69
CA THR A 656 1.61 -11.07 2.57
C THR A 656 1.61 -9.90 3.54
N ILE A 657 0.49 -9.18 3.67
CA ILE A 657 0.35 -8.07 4.64
C ILE A 657 0.52 -8.58 6.08
N ARG A 658 -0.07 -9.74 6.41
CA ARG A 658 0.07 -10.37 7.73
C ARG A 658 1.53 -10.70 8.04
N GLU A 659 2.24 -11.31 7.10
CA GLU A 659 3.68 -11.61 7.23
C GLU A 659 4.50 -10.33 7.42
N LEU A 660 4.22 -9.30 6.61
CA LEU A 660 4.88 -8.00 6.70
C LEU A 660 4.65 -7.29 8.04
N SER A 661 3.47 -7.46 8.65
CA SER A 661 3.16 -6.88 9.96
C SER A 661 3.90 -7.56 11.13
N GLN A 662 4.47 -8.75 10.92
CA GLN A 662 5.24 -9.49 11.93
C GLN A 662 6.75 -9.25 11.81
N THR A 663 7.20 -8.94 10.60
CA THR A 663 8.61 -8.67 10.32
C THR A 663 8.92 -7.20 10.48
N ASP A 664 10.05 -6.85 11.07
CA ASP A 664 10.57 -5.49 10.96
C ASP A 664 10.85 -5.21 9.47
N THR A 665 9.98 -4.42 8.84
CA THR A 665 10.11 -4.09 7.42
C THR A 665 11.22 -3.07 7.25
N ASP A 666 12.36 -3.52 6.75
CA ASP A 666 13.50 -2.67 6.43
C ASP A 666 13.28 -1.99 5.07
N ILE A 667 12.48 -0.93 5.09
CA ILE A 667 12.41 0.02 3.98
C ILE A 667 13.60 0.96 4.12
N PRO A 668 14.18 1.44 2.99
CA PRO A 668 15.21 2.45 3.07
C PRO A 668 14.78 3.64 3.92
N SER A 669 15.62 4.04 4.88
CA SER A 669 15.30 5.09 5.86
C SER A 669 14.96 6.45 5.22
N TRP A 670 15.40 6.67 3.98
CA TRP A 670 15.08 7.86 3.20
C TRP A 670 13.65 7.86 2.65
N LEU A 671 13.03 6.69 2.45
CA LEU A 671 11.70 6.53 1.86
C LEU A 671 10.58 6.45 2.91
N GLN A 672 10.85 5.82 4.06
CA GLN A 672 9.85 5.58 5.10
C GLN A 672 9.06 6.84 5.51
N PRO A 673 9.67 8.03 5.74
CA PRO A 673 8.90 9.23 6.06
C PRO A 673 7.92 9.64 4.96
N VAL A 674 8.31 9.49 3.69
CA VAL A 674 7.44 9.83 2.54
C VAL A 674 6.28 8.84 2.42
N ILE A 675 6.51 7.54 2.66
CA ILE A 675 5.43 6.54 2.71
C ILE A 675 4.41 6.90 3.79
N LEU A 676 4.85 7.29 4.98
CA LEU A 676 3.97 7.69 6.07
C LEU A 676 3.33 9.08 5.89
N GLY A 677 3.76 9.85 4.90
CA GLY A 677 3.26 11.21 4.63
C GLY A 677 3.86 12.29 5.53
N TYR A 678 5.04 12.03 6.11
CA TYR A 678 5.76 12.92 7.01
C TYR A 678 7.01 13.54 6.38
N GLY A 679 7.44 14.65 6.95
CA GLY A 679 8.69 15.32 6.57
C GLY A 679 8.59 16.10 5.26
N ASN A 680 9.75 16.33 4.63
CA ASN A 680 9.82 17.05 3.36
C ASN A 680 9.69 16.06 2.19
N PRO A 681 8.62 16.14 1.36
CA PRO A 681 8.40 15.26 0.22
C PRO A 681 9.53 15.29 -0.83
N SER A 682 10.27 16.40 -0.91
CA SER A 682 11.40 16.55 -1.85
C SER A 682 12.70 15.93 -1.36
N SER A 683 12.76 15.40 -0.13
CA SER A 683 13.98 14.83 0.45
C SER A 683 14.50 13.58 -0.27
N THR A 684 13.62 12.88 -0.98
CA THR A 684 13.93 11.66 -1.74
C THR A 684 14.32 11.91 -3.18
N HIS A 685 14.22 13.17 -3.64
CA HIS A 685 14.62 13.56 -4.98
C HIS A 685 16.15 13.52 -5.11
N TYR A 686 16.66 13.12 -6.28
CA TYR A 686 18.09 12.96 -6.51
C TYR A 686 18.91 14.22 -6.22
N SER A 687 18.32 15.42 -6.30
CA SER A 687 18.99 16.69 -5.96
C SER A 687 19.26 16.93 -4.48
N ASN A 688 18.56 16.22 -3.61
CA ASN A 688 18.71 16.35 -2.16
C ASN A 688 19.35 15.10 -1.53
N PHE A 689 19.78 14.16 -2.37
CA PHE A 689 20.33 12.88 -1.94
C PHE A 689 21.84 12.99 -1.69
N LYS A 690 22.30 12.59 -0.50
CA LYS A 690 23.70 12.74 -0.08
C LYS A 690 24.71 11.95 -0.92
N ALA A 691 24.28 10.86 -1.55
CA ALA A 691 25.14 9.95 -2.31
C ALA A 691 24.80 10.04 -3.81
N ARG A 692 24.96 11.24 -4.38
CA ARG A 692 24.75 11.49 -5.81
C ARG A 692 25.82 10.79 -6.65
N ILE A 693 25.47 10.48 -7.90
CA ILE A 693 26.40 9.87 -8.84
C ILE A 693 27.23 10.98 -9.48
N GLU A 694 28.53 10.99 -9.21
CA GLU A 694 29.45 12.01 -9.73
C GLU A 694 29.82 11.78 -11.20
N GLU A 695 30.04 10.53 -11.60
CA GLU A 695 30.39 10.14 -12.97
C GLU A 695 29.43 9.07 -13.48
N PHE A 696 28.83 9.31 -14.65
CA PHE A 696 27.89 8.38 -15.28
C PHE A 696 27.94 8.49 -16.81
N ASP A 697 27.49 7.43 -17.48
CA ASP A 697 27.48 7.31 -18.93
C ASP A 697 26.05 7.20 -19.46
N MET A 698 25.64 8.13 -20.33
CA MET A 698 24.31 8.08 -20.95
C MET A 698 24.33 7.37 -22.31
N ARG A 699 25.48 6.88 -22.78
CA ARG A 699 25.62 6.08 -23.99
C ARG A 699 24.84 6.63 -25.19
N ASP A 700 23.92 5.85 -25.76
CA ASP A 700 23.13 6.11 -26.96
C ASP A 700 21.83 6.89 -26.68
N THR A 701 21.68 7.46 -25.48
CA THR A 701 20.51 8.29 -25.14
C THR A 701 20.37 9.46 -26.14
N PHE A 702 21.49 9.98 -26.67
CA PHE A 702 21.48 11.10 -27.60
C PHE A 702 21.80 10.66 -29.03
N VAL A 703 20.89 10.96 -29.97
CA VAL A 703 21.09 10.74 -31.42
C VAL A 703 22.26 11.55 -31.98
N ASP A 704 22.39 12.82 -31.60
CA ASP A 704 23.44 13.72 -32.09
C ASP A 704 23.83 14.76 -31.01
N ARG A 705 24.88 15.56 -31.30
CA ARG A 705 25.38 16.60 -30.40
C ARG A 705 24.37 17.73 -30.17
N GLU A 706 23.55 18.05 -31.17
CA GLU A 706 22.53 19.11 -31.07
C GLU A 706 21.43 18.70 -30.08
N HIS A 707 20.99 17.45 -30.14
CA HIS A 707 20.04 16.83 -29.24
C HIS A 707 20.55 16.87 -27.79
N LEU A 708 21.84 16.60 -27.55
CA LEU A 708 22.43 16.71 -26.22
C LEU A 708 22.37 18.15 -25.68
N LEU A 709 22.60 19.16 -26.52
CA LEU A 709 22.51 20.57 -26.13
C LEU A 709 21.05 20.98 -25.84
N GLU A 710 20.11 20.54 -26.67
CA GLU A 710 18.66 20.78 -26.49
C GLU A 710 18.11 20.12 -25.21
N SER A 711 18.67 18.97 -24.83
CA SER A 711 18.17 18.15 -23.73
C SER A 711 18.38 18.75 -22.33
N PHE A 712 19.33 19.68 -22.17
CA PHE A 712 19.68 20.29 -20.89
C PHE A 712 19.51 21.83 -20.88
N PRO A 713 18.28 22.35 -21.02
CA PRO A 713 18.05 23.79 -21.19
C PRO A 713 18.47 24.63 -19.97
N ASN A 714 18.47 24.04 -18.77
CA ASN A 714 18.74 24.72 -17.50
C ASN A 714 20.10 24.35 -16.88
N LYS A 715 20.96 23.61 -17.59
CA LYS A 715 22.25 23.12 -17.06
C LYS A 715 23.40 23.54 -17.96
N THR A 716 24.58 23.69 -17.39
CA THR A 716 25.78 24.16 -18.12
C THR A 716 26.66 22.97 -18.51
N LEU A 717 27.04 22.88 -19.79
CA LEU A 717 27.84 21.78 -20.34
C LEU A 717 29.23 22.27 -20.76
N GLN A 718 30.27 21.66 -20.22
CA GLN A 718 31.68 21.92 -20.55
C GLN A 718 32.27 20.71 -21.28
N PHE A 719 32.73 20.89 -22.52
CA PHE A 719 33.35 19.82 -23.32
C PHE A 719 34.87 19.89 -23.21
N ILE A 720 35.53 18.75 -22.94
CA ILE A 720 36.99 18.70 -22.76
C ILE A 720 37.75 18.70 -24.09
N ASP A 721 37.19 18.04 -25.12
CA ASP A 721 37.81 17.94 -26.44
C ASP A 721 36.83 18.38 -27.52
N ASN A 722 37.20 19.42 -28.28
CA ASN A 722 36.45 19.91 -29.44
C ASN A 722 36.90 19.25 -30.77
N SER A 723 37.79 18.25 -30.72
CA SER A 723 38.48 17.69 -31.89
C SER A 723 37.80 16.47 -32.53
N THR A 724 36.86 15.81 -31.85
CA THR A 724 36.11 14.65 -32.40
C THR A 724 34.75 15.09 -32.92
N SER A 725 34.73 15.62 -34.15
CA SER A 725 33.54 15.74 -34.98
C SER A 725 33.19 14.38 -35.61
N SER A 726 32.79 13.42 -34.79
CA SER A 726 32.14 12.19 -35.29
C SER A 726 30.68 12.25 -34.89
N GLU A 727 29.79 12.07 -35.87
CA GLU A 727 28.33 11.92 -35.71
C GLU A 727 27.96 10.67 -34.87
N GLU A 728 28.94 9.93 -34.35
CA GLU A 728 28.81 8.62 -33.69
C GLU A 728 29.41 8.54 -32.28
N ALA A 729 29.53 9.66 -31.56
CA ALA A 729 30.12 9.67 -30.22
C ALA A 729 29.10 9.34 -29.11
N PHE A 730 29.51 8.50 -28.16
CA PHE A 730 28.84 8.26 -26.88
C PHE A 730 29.31 9.30 -25.85
N TYR A 731 28.49 9.61 -24.85
CA TYR A 731 28.76 10.73 -23.93
C TYR A 731 28.82 10.29 -22.46
N ARG A 732 30.00 10.50 -21.85
CA ARG A 732 30.20 10.37 -20.40
C ARG A 732 30.13 11.73 -19.74
N PHE A 733 29.43 11.80 -18.61
CA PHE A 733 29.20 13.02 -17.85
C PHE A 733 29.90 12.92 -16.49
N LYS A 734 30.48 14.03 -16.06
CA LYS A 734 31.01 14.23 -14.72
C LYS A 734 30.40 15.49 -14.11
N LEU A 735 29.85 15.39 -12.90
CA LEU A 735 29.33 16.52 -12.16
C LEU A 735 30.50 17.30 -11.54
N LEU A 736 30.64 18.59 -11.91
CA LEU A 736 31.74 19.44 -11.43
C LEU A 736 31.40 20.25 -10.18
N ASN A 737 30.12 20.59 -9.99
CA ASN A 737 29.64 21.38 -8.86
C ASN A 737 28.37 20.72 -8.29
N ASP A 738 28.46 20.17 -7.07
CA ASP A 738 27.27 19.75 -6.33
C ASP A 738 26.68 20.96 -5.59
N PRO A 739 25.40 21.34 -5.83
CA PRO A 739 24.74 22.38 -5.03
C PRO A 739 24.65 22.09 -3.52
N MET A 740 24.96 20.87 -3.06
CA MET A 740 25.08 20.51 -1.64
C MET A 740 26.47 20.77 -1.02
N GLU A 741 27.52 20.98 -1.82
CA GLU A 741 28.83 21.39 -1.29
C GLU A 741 28.80 22.89 -0.92
N GLU A 742 28.51 23.18 0.35
CA GLU A 742 28.74 24.50 0.91
C GLU A 742 30.26 24.77 0.95
N ASP A 743 30.78 25.45 -0.07
CA ASP A 743 32.01 26.22 0.09
C ASP A 743 31.76 27.28 1.15
N SER A 744 32.24 27.02 2.37
CA SER A 744 32.20 27.94 3.50
C SER A 744 33.12 29.14 3.26
N VAL A 745 32.71 30.09 2.42
CA VAL A 745 33.36 31.39 2.32
C VAL A 745 32.51 32.43 3.06
N VAL A 746 32.87 32.63 4.32
CA VAL A 746 32.30 33.69 5.17
C VAL A 746 32.72 35.05 4.60
N THR A 747 31.85 35.68 3.82
CA THR A 747 31.96 37.12 3.53
C THR A 747 31.05 37.91 4.48
N LYS A 748 31.67 38.61 5.43
CA LYS A 748 30.98 39.61 6.26
C LYS A 748 30.45 40.74 5.38
N LYS A 749 29.13 41.01 5.42
CA LYS A 749 28.61 42.40 5.52
C LYS A 749 27.10 42.53 5.83
N SER A 750 26.88 43.38 6.85
CA SER A 750 25.77 44.27 7.25
C SER A 750 24.27 43.92 7.10
N LYS A 751 23.58 44.14 8.23
CA LYS A 751 22.13 44.20 8.47
C LYS A 751 21.38 45.20 7.57
N LYS A 752 20.45 44.72 6.75
CA LYS A 752 19.02 45.14 6.70
C LYS A 752 18.30 44.33 5.60
N THR A 753 17.09 43.86 5.94
CA THR A 753 16.12 43.17 5.07
C THR A 753 16.51 41.75 4.60
N LYS A 754 16.10 40.72 5.36
CA LYS A 754 16.18 39.31 4.94
C LYS A 754 14.88 38.91 4.20
N ARG A 755 14.91 39.01 2.87
CA ARG A 755 14.29 38.00 2.01
C ARG A 755 15.44 37.15 1.52
N THR A 756 15.60 35.95 2.06
CA THR A 756 16.57 34.98 1.55
C THR A 756 15.97 34.31 0.33
N GLU A 757 16.18 34.91 -0.84
CA GLU A 757 16.08 34.15 -2.10
C GLU A 757 17.30 33.24 -2.15
N LYS A 758 17.08 31.92 -2.05
CA LYS A 758 18.10 30.93 -2.40
C LYS A 758 18.33 31.07 -3.91
N VAL A 759 19.44 31.69 -4.30
CA VAL A 759 19.93 31.61 -5.69
C VAL A 759 20.37 30.16 -5.90
N VAL A 760 19.58 29.40 -6.64
CA VAL A 760 19.94 28.03 -7.05
C VAL A 760 21.14 28.14 -7.99
N LYS A 761 22.32 27.65 -7.58
CA LYS A 761 23.45 27.48 -8.50
C LYS A 761 23.05 26.42 -9.55
N SER A 762 23.17 26.74 -10.83
CA SER A 762 22.92 25.81 -11.94
C SER A 762 23.96 24.69 -11.96
N GLU A 763 23.54 23.44 -12.17
CA GLU A 763 24.43 22.30 -12.30
C GLU A 763 25.38 22.48 -13.51
N THR A 764 26.66 22.10 -13.32
CA THR A 764 27.67 22.11 -14.38
C THR A 764 28.18 20.70 -14.61
N PHE A 765 28.02 20.20 -15.84
CA PHE A 765 28.56 18.91 -16.26
C PHE A 765 29.77 19.10 -17.17
N GLU A 766 30.79 18.30 -16.91
CA GLU A 766 31.87 18.02 -17.83
C GLU A 766 31.47 16.84 -18.73
N VAL A 767 31.52 17.02 -20.05
CA VAL A 767 31.09 16.04 -21.05
C VAL A 767 32.31 15.55 -21.84
N LYS A 768 32.54 14.23 -21.78
CA LYS A 768 33.61 13.53 -22.52
C LYS A 768 32.97 12.67 -23.63
N PRO A 769 33.12 13.03 -24.92
CA PRO A 769 32.74 12.17 -26.01
C PRO A 769 33.73 10.99 -26.15
N TYR A 770 33.24 9.80 -26.47
CA TYR A 770 34.07 8.62 -26.73
C TYR A 770 33.43 7.70 -27.77
N ASN A 771 34.24 6.90 -28.46
CA ASN A 771 33.75 5.83 -29.32
C ASN A 771 33.76 4.51 -28.53
N LEU A 772 32.68 3.74 -28.60
CA LEU A 772 32.64 2.40 -28.01
C LEU A 772 33.62 1.50 -28.78
N THR A 773 34.69 1.09 -28.13
CA THR A 773 35.55 0.01 -28.62
C THR A 773 34.73 -1.26 -28.82
N SER A 774 35.04 -2.05 -29.83
CA SER A 774 34.35 -3.31 -30.04
C SER A 774 34.81 -4.29 -28.95
N ASP A 775 34.02 -4.51 -27.89
CA ASP A 775 34.27 -5.60 -26.90
C ASP A 775 34.31 -7.02 -27.52
N ASN A 776 34.02 -7.13 -28.82
CA ASN A 776 34.00 -8.37 -29.57
C ASN A 776 34.55 -8.14 -30.98
N PRO A 777 35.67 -8.79 -31.35
CA PRO A 777 36.28 -8.65 -32.69
C PRO A 777 35.45 -9.29 -33.81
N TYR A 778 34.39 -10.04 -33.48
CA TYR A 778 33.48 -10.67 -34.45
C TYR A 778 32.25 -9.81 -34.81
N ILE A 779 32.03 -8.67 -34.15
CA ILE A 779 30.87 -7.81 -34.38
C ILE A 779 31.31 -6.54 -35.11
N HIS A 780 31.13 -6.52 -36.43
CA HIS A 780 31.21 -5.28 -37.22
C HIS A 780 29.81 -4.74 -37.52
N GLY A 781 29.57 -3.47 -37.20
CA GLY A 781 28.72 -2.61 -38.02
C GLY A 781 27.19 -2.63 -37.88
N ASN A 782 26.58 -3.24 -36.85
CA ASN A 782 25.16 -2.97 -36.52
C ASN A 782 24.85 -3.26 -35.05
N ARG A 783 25.46 -2.50 -34.14
CA ARG A 783 24.93 -2.43 -32.77
C ARG A 783 23.60 -1.68 -32.87
N LYS A 784 22.51 -2.29 -32.42
CA LYS A 784 21.19 -1.64 -32.35
C LYS A 784 21.35 -0.40 -31.45
N ARG A 785 21.33 0.79 -32.04
CA ARG A 785 21.36 2.07 -31.32
C ARG A 785 19.94 2.55 -31.12
N ASN A 786 19.72 3.30 -30.05
CA ASN A 786 18.53 4.10 -29.93
C ASN A 786 18.39 5.05 -31.14
N THR A 787 17.19 5.06 -31.73
CA THR A 787 16.81 5.96 -32.84
C THR A 787 15.88 7.09 -32.38
N ILE A 788 15.50 7.11 -31.10
CA ILE A 788 14.51 8.02 -30.54
C ILE A 788 15.20 9.31 -30.09
N ARG A 789 14.77 10.45 -30.63
CA ARG A 789 15.15 11.79 -30.14
C ARG A 789 14.24 12.16 -28.97
N TYR A 790 14.73 11.98 -27.75
CA TYR A 790 13.99 12.24 -26.52
C TYR A 790 13.75 13.73 -26.28
N THR A 791 12.62 14.08 -25.66
CA THR A 791 12.38 15.46 -25.22
C THR A 791 13.23 15.80 -23.99
N PRO A 792 13.49 17.09 -23.70
CA PRO A 792 14.24 17.49 -22.51
C PRO A 792 13.64 16.92 -21.20
N LYS A 793 12.31 16.78 -21.14
CA LYS A 793 11.62 16.17 -19.99
C LYS A 793 11.80 14.65 -19.90
N GLN A 794 11.83 13.95 -21.04
CA GLN A 794 12.17 12.53 -21.08
C GLN A 794 13.63 12.30 -20.66
N VAL A 795 14.55 13.16 -21.10
CA VAL A 795 15.95 13.10 -20.68
C VAL A 795 16.09 13.38 -19.19
N GLU A 796 15.36 14.35 -18.64
CA GLU A 796 15.33 14.58 -17.19
C GLU A 796 14.77 13.38 -16.41
N ALA A 797 13.75 12.68 -16.95
CA ALA A 797 13.25 11.43 -16.39
C ALA A 797 14.29 10.30 -16.42
N ILE A 798 15.01 10.13 -17.53
CA ILE A 798 16.10 9.15 -17.66
C ILE A 798 17.23 9.47 -16.67
N TYR A 799 17.66 10.73 -16.62
CA TYR A 799 18.71 11.20 -15.73
C TYR A 799 18.34 11.03 -14.25
N SER A 800 17.11 11.39 -13.87
CA SER A 800 16.59 11.19 -12.53
C SER A 800 16.56 9.70 -12.17
N GLY A 801 16.06 8.84 -13.07
CA GLY A 801 15.98 7.39 -12.86
C GLY A 801 17.34 6.66 -12.84
N MET A 802 18.40 7.26 -13.40
CA MET A 802 19.76 6.76 -13.26
C MET A 802 20.37 7.09 -11.89
N ASN A 803 19.89 8.13 -11.21
CA ASN A 803 20.37 8.53 -9.89
C ASN A 803 19.68 7.76 -8.75
N ARG A 804 20.27 7.82 -7.56
CA ARG A 804 19.72 7.23 -6.34
C ARG A 804 18.54 8.05 -5.80
N GLY A 805 17.55 7.35 -5.22
CA GLY A 805 16.36 7.95 -4.62
C GLY A 805 15.05 7.57 -5.32
N LEU A 806 14.04 8.42 -5.16
CA LEU A 806 12.70 8.26 -5.75
C LEU A 806 12.53 9.19 -6.95
N THR A 807 12.18 8.61 -8.09
CA THR A 807 11.82 9.32 -9.32
C THR A 807 10.34 9.07 -9.63
N MET A 808 9.57 10.15 -9.72
CA MET A 808 8.17 10.09 -10.15
C MET A 808 8.01 10.70 -11.53
N VAL A 809 7.41 9.96 -12.46
CA VAL A 809 7.16 10.41 -13.82
C VAL A 809 5.68 10.31 -14.14
N ALA A 810 5.09 11.41 -14.59
CA ALA A 810 3.70 11.47 -15.01
C ALA A 810 3.60 11.77 -16.51
N GLY A 811 2.78 11.03 -17.25
CA GLY A 811 2.55 11.31 -18.67
C GLY A 811 1.47 10.45 -19.29
N SER A 812 0.67 11.02 -20.19
CA SER A 812 -0.46 10.34 -20.86
C SER A 812 -0.04 9.43 -22.01
N SER A 813 1.19 9.57 -22.52
CA SER A 813 1.70 8.71 -23.59
C SER A 813 2.38 7.48 -23.01
N GLU A 814 1.72 6.32 -23.11
CA GLU A 814 2.29 5.04 -22.71
C GLU A 814 3.61 4.74 -23.44
N ALA A 815 3.69 5.05 -24.74
CA ALA A 815 4.90 4.86 -25.53
C ALA A 815 6.08 5.69 -24.98
N ALA A 816 5.85 6.97 -24.66
CA ALA A 816 6.88 7.84 -24.11
C ALA A 816 7.40 7.36 -22.75
N LYS A 817 6.52 6.80 -21.89
CA LYS A 817 6.90 6.18 -20.61
C LYS A 817 7.76 4.94 -20.84
N VAL A 818 7.31 4.04 -21.71
CA VAL A 818 8.02 2.79 -22.02
C VAL A 818 9.41 3.09 -22.60
N ASP A 819 9.53 4.03 -23.53
CA ASP A 819 10.80 4.37 -24.17
C ASP A 819 11.81 4.98 -23.19
N ALA A 820 11.35 5.85 -22.27
CA ALA A 820 12.21 6.40 -21.23
C ALA A 820 12.71 5.32 -20.25
N ILE A 821 11.85 4.35 -19.88
CA ILE A 821 12.25 3.24 -19.00
C ILE A 821 13.27 2.34 -19.68
N VAL A 822 12.98 1.93 -20.92
CA VAL A 822 13.87 1.04 -21.68
C VAL A 822 15.27 1.64 -21.77
N GLN A 823 15.38 2.94 -22.04
CA GLN A 823 16.68 3.63 -22.05
C GLN A 823 17.31 3.70 -20.66
N THR A 824 16.54 4.02 -19.62
CA THR A 824 17.06 4.07 -18.24
C THR A 824 17.60 2.71 -17.79
N VAL A 825 16.86 1.63 -18.07
CA VAL A 825 17.26 0.26 -17.75
C VAL A 825 18.50 -0.15 -18.55
N SER A 826 18.58 0.23 -19.84
CA SER A 826 19.79 0.03 -20.66
C SER A 826 21.00 0.76 -20.06
N ASN A 827 20.84 2.02 -19.68
CA ASN A 827 21.91 2.79 -19.07
C ASN A 827 22.36 2.15 -17.74
N LEU A 828 21.43 1.74 -16.87
CA LEU A 828 21.74 1.09 -15.60
C LEU A 828 22.46 -0.25 -15.78
N TYR A 829 22.00 -1.09 -16.71
CA TYR A 829 22.63 -2.37 -17.03
C TYR A 829 24.12 -2.19 -17.38
N HIS A 830 24.45 -1.12 -18.11
CA HIS A 830 25.80 -0.85 -18.56
C HIS A 830 26.66 -0.09 -17.54
N ASN A 831 26.10 0.87 -16.81
CA ASN A 831 26.83 1.62 -15.78
C ASN A 831 27.08 0.77 -14.52
N ASN A 832 26.15 -0.12 -14.18
CA ASN A 832 26.18 -0.89 -12.94
C ASN A 832 25.91 -2.40 -13.22
N PRO A 833 26.84 -3.12 -13.88
CA PRO A 833 26.63 -4.51 -14.30
C PRO A 833 26.44 -5.50 -13.13
N GLN A 834 26.78 -5.11 -11.91
CA GLN A 834 26.55 -5.91 -10.70
C GLN A 834 25.11 -5.77 -10.17
N GLN A 835 24.46 -4.64 -10.43
CA GLN A 835 23.11 -4.35 -9.95
C GLN A 835 22.06 -5.15 -10.71
N ARG A 836 20.91 -5.33 -10.07
CA ARG A 836 19.75 -6.02 -10.63
C ARG A 836 18.54 -5.11 -10.62
N THR A 837 17.79 -5.13 -11.72
CA THR A 837 16.65 -4.27 -11.96
C THR A 837 15.37 -5.10 -12.00
N LEU A 838 14.44 -4.74 -11.13
CA LEU A 838 13.10 -5.29 -11.08
C LEU A 838 12.14 -4.37 -11.87
N ILE A 839 11.44 -4.94 -12.85
CA ILE A 839 10.40 -4.25 -13.62
C ILE A 839 9.04 -4.82 -13.22
N VAL A 840 8.16 -3.93 -12.77
CA VAL A 840 6.80 -4.26 -12.37
C VAL A 840 5.82 -3.51 -13.26
N ALA A 841 4.91 -4.25 -13.89
CA ALA A 841 3.84 -3.69 -14.71
C ALA A 841 2.45 -4.01 -14.12
N SER A 842 1.45 -3.23 -14.52
CA SER A 842 0.03 -3.47 -14.20
C SER A 842 -0.49 -4.75 -14.83
N ASN A 843 -0.10 -5.03 -16.08
CA ASN A 843 -0.55 -6.19 -16.85
C ASN A 843 0.59 -6.90 -17.60
N ASN A 844 0.28 -8.10 -18.07
CA ASN A 844 1.21 -8.99 -18.77
C ASN A 844 1.63 -8.47 -20.16
N ASP A 845 0.75 -7.74 -20.84
CA ASP A 845 0.98 -7.25 -22.21
C ASP A 845 1.99 -6.10 -22.23
N LEU A 846 1.84 -5.15 -21.30
CA LEU A 846 2.80 -4.08 -21.07
C LEU A 846 4.17 -4.64 -20.70
N LEU A 847 4.22 -5.59 -19.77
CA LEU A 847 5.46 -6.23 -19.37
C LEU A 847 6.19 -6.85 -20.56
N SER A 848 5.47 -7.58 -21.42
CA SER A 848 6.05 -8.22 -22.60
C SER A 848 6.64 -7.19 -23.56
N ARG A 849 5.88 -6.12 -23.87
CA ARG A 849 6.35 -5.03 -24.74
C ARG A 849 7.63 -4.36 -24.23
N ILE A 850 7.75 -4.17 -22.92
CA ILE A 850 8.95 -3.58 -22.32
C ILE A 850 10.14 -4.52 -22.47
N LEU A 851 9.98 -5.79 -22.10
CA LEU A 851 11.07 -6.78 -22.19
C LEU A 851 11.54 -6.98 -23.64
N ASP A 852 10.62 -6.98 -24.61
CA ASP A 852 10.94 -7.04 -26.04
C ASP A 852 11.77 -5.81 -26.49
N LYS A 853 11.39 -4.61 -26.04
CA LYS A 853 12.16 -3.39 -26.35
C LYS A 853 13.53 -3.38 -25.66
N VAL A 854 13.62 -3.83 -24.41
CA VAL A 854 14.89 -3.99 -23.69
C VAL A 854 15.84 -4.94 -24.43
N MET A 855 15.33 -6.07 -24.94
CA MET A 855 16.11 -6.98 -25.78
C MET A 855 16.58 -6.30 -27.09
N ASN A 856 15.74 -5.46 -27.69
CA ASN A 856 16.09 -4.70 -28.89
C ASN A 856 17.14 -3.61 -28.66
N MET A 857 17.42 -3.22 -27.41
CA MET A 857 18.53 -2.31 -27.06
C MET A 857 19.89 -3.01 -26.97
N GLY A 858 19.97 -4.30 -27.32
CA GLY A 858 21.24 -5.06 -27.33
C GLY A 858 21.58 -5.73 -26.00
N ILE A 859 20.60 -5.96 -25.12
CA ILE A 859 20.76 -6.78 -23.91
C ILE A 859 20.43 -8.24 -24.25
N ASP A 860 21.36 -9.15 -23.93
CA ASP A 860 21.18 -10.58 -24.20
C ASP A 860 19.97 -11.15 -23.43
N SER A 861 19.20 -12.01 -24.11
CA SER A 861 18.01 -12.66 -23.54
C SER A 861 18.31 -13.51 -22.30
N GLN A 862 19.54 -13.97 -22.11
CA GLN A 862 19.97 -14.74 -20.94
C GLN A 862 19.90 -13.93 -19.63
N TYR A 863 19.97 -12.60 -19.69
CA TYR A 863 19.92 -11.72 -18.53
C TYR A 863 18.52 -11.20 -18.22
N ILE A 864 17.54 -11.51 -19.08
CA ILE A 864 16.15 -11.06 -18.98
C ILE A 864 15.28 -12.24 -18.55
N LEU A 865 14.49 -12.04 -17.49
CA LEU A 865 13.63 -13.07 -16.94
C LEU A 865 12.24 -12.51 -16.63
N ARG A 866 11.18 -13.26 -16.95
CA ARG A 866 9.80 -12.93 -16.59
C ARG A 866 9.22 -13.96 -15.61
N ILE A 867 8.51 -13.47 -14.60
CA ILE A 867 7.78 -14.27 -13.60
C ILE A 867 6.27 -14.00 -13.75
N GLY A 868 5.46 -15.04 -13.95
CA GLY A 868 4.00 -14.93 -14.01
C GLY A 868 3.28 -16.28 -14.00
N HIS A 869 1.96 -16.27 -13.80
CA HIS A 869 1.08 -17.43 -14.04
C HIS A 869 0.71 -17.52 -15.51
N GLY A 870 0.88 -18.70 -16.10
CA GLY A 870 0.53 -18.95 -17.50
C GLY A 870 1.70 -18.71 -18.45
N ASP A 871 2.72 -19.56 -18.36
CA ASP A 871 3.82 -19.73 -19.35
C ASP A 871 3.32 -20.11 -20.77
N GLN A 872 2.03 -19.89 -21.10
CA GLN A 872 1.31 -20.45 -22.26
C GLN A 872 0.64 -19.39 -23.14
N GLU A 873 0.58 -18.10 -22.75
CA GLU A 873 0.04 -17.01 -23.60
C GLU A 873 1.13 -16.26 -24.38
N LEU A 874 2.36 -16.78 -24.41
CA LEU A 874 3.49 -16.14 -25.06
C LEU A 874 3.64 -16.54 -26.52
N ASN A 875 3.99 -15.55 -27.36
CA ASN A 875 4.41 -15.77 -28.74
C ASN A 875 5.59 -16.77 -28.79
N PRO A 876 5.59 -17.74 -29.71
CA PRO A 876 6.58 -18.81 -29.75
C PRO A 876 8.01 -18.34 -30.08
N GLU A 877 8.20 -17.10 -30.52
CA GLU A 877 9.51 -16.58 -30.97
C GLU A 877 10.42 -16.13 -29.81
N TYR A 878 9.88 -15.68 -28.67
CA TYR A 878 10.69 -15.19 -27.53
C TYR A 878 10.01 -15.50 -26.18
N ASN A 879 10.31 -16.67 -25.61
CA ASN A 879 9.83 -17.05 -24.28
C ASN A 879 10.81 -16.58 -23.19
N PHE A 880 10.42 -15.57 -22.40
CA PHE A 880 11.18 -15.11 -21.21
C PHE A 880 10.76 -15.82 -19.90
N SER A 881 10.02 -16.93 -19.98
CA SER A 881 9.54 -17.62 -18.79
C SER A 881 10.67 -18.26 -17.99
N LYS A 882 10.40 -18.48 -16.69
CA LYS A 882 11.34 -19.07 -15.73
C LYS A 882 12.01 -20.36 -16.25
N TYR A 883 11.27 -21.19 -17.00
CA TYR A 883 11.77 -22.45 -17.55
C TYR A 883 12.34 -22.34 -18.97
N SER A 884 11.88 -21.37 -19.77
CA SER A 884 12.38 -21.20 -21.15
C SER A 884 13.77 -20.58 -21.21
N CYS A 885 14.26 -19.97 -20.13
CA CYS A 885 15.64 -19.50 -20.04
C CYS A 885 16.67 -20.64 -19.88
N VAL A 886 16.24 -21.85 -19.49
CA VAL A 886 17.15 -22.98 -19.24
C VAL A 886 17.73 -23.56 -20.54
N PRO A 887 16.95 -23.87 -21.59
CA PRO A 887 17.50 -24.40 -22.84
C PRO A 887 18.53 -23.47 -23.52
N PRO A 888 18.28 -22.15 -23.68
CA PRO A 888 19.26 -21.22 -24.25
C PRO A 888 20.56 -21.17 -23.46
N MET A 889 20.49 -21.20 -22.11
CA MET A 889 21.68 -21.26 -21.26
C MET A 889 22.50 -22.54 -21.51
N LEU A 890 21.84 -23.69 -21.67
CA LEU A 890 22.51 -24.96 -21.96
C LEU A 890 23.10 -25.01 -23.37
N GLU A 891 22.40 -24.47 -24.37
CA GLU A 891 22.91 -24.33 -25.74
C GLU A 891 24.11 -23.39 -25.78
N ARG A 892 24.03 -22.25 -25.08
CA ARG A 892 25.14 -21.30 -24.96
C ARG A 892 26.35 -21.94 -24.29
N ARG A 893 26.15 -22.76 -23.25
CA ARG A 893 27.23 -23.54 -22.62
C ARG A 893 27.94 -24.40 -23.65
N MET A 894 27.21 -25.17 -24.45
CA MET A 894 27.80 -26.04 -25.47
C MET A 894 28.57 -25.23 -26.53
N SER A 895 28.03 -24.09 -26.95
CA SER A 895 28.71 -23.18 -27.88
C SER A 895 30.02 -22.64 -27.30
N LEU A 896 30.00 -22.14 -26.06
CA LEU A 896 31.21 -21.61 -25.40
C LEU A 896 32.28 -22.69 -25.18
N LEU A 897 31.87 -23.90 -24.80
CA LEU A 897 32.79 -25.03 -24.64
C LEU A 897 33.44 -25.43 -25.97
N HIS A 898 32.69 -25.39 -27.07
CA HIS A 898 33.25 -25.62 -28.41
C HIS A 898 34.28 -24.56 -28.81
N GLU A 899 34.04 -23.29 -28.45
CA GLU A 899 35.02 -22.21 -28.64
C GLU A 899 36.31 -22.42 -27.82
N VAL A 900 36.21 -23.00 -26.61
CA VAL A 900 37.40 -23.37 -25.81
C VAL A 900 38.19 -24.47 -26.50
N ASP A 901 37.52 -25.48 -27.07
CA ASP A 901 38.20 -26.52 -27.85
C ASP A 901 38.90 -25.92 -29.08
N ARG A 902 38.23 -25.02 -29.81
CA ARG A 902 38.83 -24.29 -30.94
C ARG A 902 40.05 -23.48 -30.51
N LEU A 903 39.97 -22.77 -29.39
CA LEU A 903 41.08 -22.00 -28.83
C LEU A 903 42.25 -22.91 -28.46
N SER A 904 42.00 -24.06 -27.84
CA SER A 904 43.06 -25.02 -27.50
C SER A 904 43.77 -25.59 -28.74
N GLN A 905 43.01 -25.89 -29.80
CA GLN A 905 43.53 -26.34 -31.09
C GLN A 905 44.36 -25.27 -31.77
N SER A 906 43.90 -24.00 -31.76
CA SER A 906 44.66 -22.87 -32.34
C SER A 906 46.00 -22.61 -31.63
N LEU A 907 46.14 -23.01 -30.37
CA LEU A 907 47.36 -22.88 -29.58
C LEU A 907 48.22 -24.16 -29.60
N ASN A 908 47.79 -25.21 -30.31
CA ASN A 908 48.42 -26.54 -30.33
C ASN A 908 48.61 -27.17 -28.94
N ILE A 909 47.69 -26.91 -28.02
CA ILE A 909 47.72 -27.48 -26.66
C ILE A 909 46.94 -28.81 -26.68
N PRO A 910 47.57 -29.96 -26.40
CA PRO A 910 46.89 -31.24 -26.41
C PRO A 910 45.90 -31.37 -25.23
N GLY A 911 44.75 -32.00 -25.45
CA GLY A 911 43.75 -32.32 -24.41
C GLY A 911 42.35 -31.81 -24.74
N GLU A 912 41.34 -32.39 -24.08
CA GLU A 912 39.91 -32.02 -24.21
C GLU A 912 39.54 -30.93 -23.19
N HIS A 913 40.01 -29.71 -23.44
CA HIS A 913 39.86 -28.59 -22.51
C HIS A 913 38.43 -28.05 -22.46
N GLY A 914 37.65 -28.17 -23.54
CA GLY A 914 36.23 -27.80 -23.64
C GLY A 914 35.24 -28.89 -23.23
N SER A 915 35.67 -29.98 -22.60
CA SER A 915 34.76 -31.06 -22.17
C SER A 915 33.78 -30.65 -21.06
N THR A 916 34.22 -29.82 -20.11
CA THR A 916 33.39 -29.27 -19.01
C THR A 916 33.73 -27.81 -18.74
N CYS A 917 32.84 -27.07 -18.07
CA CYS A 917 33.13 -25.73 -17.59
C CYS A 917 34.34 -25.73 -16.65
N GLU A 918 34.54 -26.79 -15.87
CA GLU A 918 35.67 -26.90 -14.95
C GLU A 918 37.01 -27.01 -15.67
N THR A 919 37.13 -27.90 -16.66
CA THR A 919 38.35 -28.03 -17.47
C THR A 919 38.66 -26.75 -18.24
N ALA A 920 37.63 -26.06 -18.76
CA ALA A 920 37.79 -24.78 -19.44
C ALA A 920 38.33 -23.68 -18.52
N ILE A 921 37.87 -23.61 -17.26
CA ILE A 921 38.38 -22.64 -16.28
C ILE A 921 39.83 -22.95 -15.90
N TYR A 922 40.21 -24.23 -15.77
CA TYR A 922 41.61 -24.59 -15.56
C TYR A 922 42.48 -24.21 -16.75
N PHE A 923 42.01 -24.47 -17.98
CA PHE A 923 42.69 -24.08 -19.22
C PHE A 923 42.94 -22.57 -19.29
N TYR A 924 41.93 -21.76 -18.96
CA TYR A 924 42.08 -20.30 -18.90
C TYR A 924 43.18 -19.86 -17.93
N LYS A 925 43.20 -20.42 -16.71
CA LYS A 925 44.18 -20.07 -15.68
C LYS A 925 45.59 -20.58 -15.99
N ALA A 926 45.72 -21.79 -16.53
CA ALA A 926 46.99 -22.45 -16.73
C ALA A 926 47.69 -22.05 -18.04
N HIS A 927 46.92 -21.69 -19.08
CA HIS A 927 47.46 -21.42 -20.41
C HIS A 927 47.17 -20.00 -20.92
N ILE A 928 45.93 -19.53 -20.86
CA ILE A 928 45.55 -18.23 -21.46
C ILE A 928 46.08 -17.04 -20.66
N LEU A 929 45.92 -17.03 -19.34
CA LEU A 929 46.44 -15.94 -18.49
C LEU A 929 47.98 -15.79 -18.59
N PRO A 930 48.80 -16.85 -18.48
CA PRO A 930 50.26 -16.73 -18.63
C PRO A 930 50.72 -16.25 -20.00
N LEU A 931 50.03 -16.66 -21.08
CA LEU A 931 50.31 -16.19 -22.44
C LEU A 931 50.03 -14.69 -22.57
N TRP A 932 48.92 -14.22 -21.99
CA TRP A 932 48.59 -12.80 -21.96
C TRP A 932 49.57 -12.00 -21.11
N GLU A 933 49.94 -12.48 -19.92
CA GLU A 933 50.92 -11.81 -19.06
C GLU A 933 52.28 -11.65 -19.77
N SER A 934 52.70 -12.68 -20.52
CA SER A 934 53.92 -12.65 -21.33
C SER A 934 53.82 -11.63 -22.46
N PHE A 935 52.65 -11.53 -23.11
CA PHE A 935 52.37 -10.51 -24.12
C PHE A 935 52.39 -9.09 -23.53
N THR A 936 51.74 -8.84 -22.38
CA THR A 936 51.77 -7.53 -21.70
C THR A 936 53.17 -7.09 -21.27
N LYS A 937 54.03 -8.02 -20.85
CA LYS A 937 55.43 -7.69 -20.55
C LYS A 937 56.23 -7.35 -21.81
N ALA A 938 55.88 -7.97 -22.94
CA ALA A 938 56.52 -7.67 -24.22
C ALA A 938 56.03 -6.35 -24.82
N LEU A 939 54.79 -5.93 -24.55
CA LEU A 939 54.19 -4.67 -25.02
C LEU A 939 55.06 -3.44 -24.69
N ASP A 940 55.70 -3.41 -23.52
CA ASP A 940 56.61 -2.31 -23.10
C ASP A 940 57.83 -2.12 -24.03
N SER A 941 58.15 -3.12 -24.86
CA SER A 941 59.32 -3.14 -25.74
C SER A 941 58.99 -3.01 -27.24
N ILE A 942 57.71 -2.85 -27.61
CA ILE A 942 57.24 -2.88 -29.00
C ILE A 942 57.08 -1.45 -29.55
N SER A 943 57.76 -1.15 -30.66
CA SER A 943 57.74 0.17 -31.33
C SER A 943 56.84 0.25 -32.57
N ASP A 944 56.48 -0.89 -33.17
CA ASP A 944 55.81 -0.95 -34.47
C ASP A 944 54.69 -2.00 -34.51
N VAL A 945 53.63 -1.72 -35.28
CA VAL A 945 52.44 -2.60 -35.44
C VAL A 945 52.82 -3.99 -35.96
N GLN A 946 53.82 -4.09 -36.84
CA GLN A 946 54.31 -5.38 -37.36
C GLN A 946 54.97 -6.25 -36.28
N ASN A 947 55.62 -5.64 -35.29
CA ASN A 947 56.21 -6.37 -34.16
C ASN A 947 55.12 -6.80 -33.18
N LEU A 948 54.09 -5.96 -32.99
CA LEU A 948 52.90 -6.31 -32.19
C LEU A 948 52.18 -7.53 -32.76
N GLN A 949 51.93 -7.55 -34.07
CA GLN A 949 51.25 -8.66 -34.75
C GLN A 949 52.02 -10.00 -34.62
N LYS A 950 53.35 -9.96 -34.61
CA LYS A 950 54.20 -11.15 -34.43
C LYS A 950 54.19 -11.69 -33.00
N VAL A 951 54.05 -10.81 -32.02
CA VAL A 951 54.11 -11.16 -30.59
C VAL A 951 52.73 -11.53 -30.03
N PHE A 952 51.64 -11.12 -30.69
CA PHE A 952 50.28 -11.44 -30.28
C PHE A 952 50.01 -12.96 -30.26
N PRO A 953 49.59 -13.53 -29.12
CA PRO A 953 49.54 -14.99 -28.95
C PRO A 953 48.29 -15.67 -29.54
N PHE A 954 47.25 -14.91 -29.91
CA PHE A 954 45.95 -15.48 -30.31
C PHE A 954 45.61 -15.30 -31.80
N THR A 955 46.61 -14.99 -32.64
CA THR A 955 46.39 -14.68 -34.07
C THR A 955 45.66 -15.79 -34.82
N GLN A 956 45.95 -17.06 -34.53
CA GLN A 956 45.31 -18.21 -35.19
C GLN A 956 43.86 -18.43 -34.76
N PHE A 957 43.47 -18.01 -33.56
CA PHE A 957 42.11 -18.18 -33.05
C PHE A 957 41.12 -17.22 -33.71
N PHE A 958 41.58 -16.00 -34.01
CA PHE A 958 40.78 -14.90 -34.55
C PHE A 958 40.93 -14.74 -36.07
N THR A 959 41.35 -15.77 -36.80
CA THR A 959 41.45 -15.69 -38.27
C THR A 959 40.08 -15.68 -38.97
N ASP A 960 39.03 -16.09 -38.25
CA ASP A 960 37.64 -16.15 -38.72
C ASP A 960 36.87 -14.83 -38.51
N THR A 961 37.55 -13.75 -38.09
CA THR A 961 36.94 -12.43 -37.97
C THR A 961 36.63 -11.82 -39.36
N PRO A 962 35.56 -11.02 -39.50
CA PRO A 962 35.17 -10.42 -40.79
C PRO A 962 36.24 -9.49 -41.38
N GLU A 963 36.98 -8.78 -40.52
CA GLU A 963 38.13 -7.94 -40.87
C GLU A 963 39.37 -8.46 -40.14
N SER A 964 40.57 -8.16 -40.68
CA SER A 964 41.82 -8.47 -39.99
C SER A 964 41.91 -7.68 -38.69
N ILE A 965 42.21 -8.35 -37.57
CA ILE A 965 42.39 -7.73 -36.23
C ILE A 965 43.39 -6.56 -36.28
N PHE A 966 44.40 -6.67 -37.13
CA PHE A 966 45.39 -5.63 -37.37
C PHE A 966 45.32 -5.24 -38.85
N ASP A 967 44.98 -3.98 -39.13
CA ASP A 967 45.03 -3.40 -40.48
C ASP A 967 46.36 -2.66 -40.68
N GLU A 968 46.86 -2.63 -41.92
CA GLU A 968 48.14 -1.99 -42.28
C GLU A 968 48.11 -0.46 -42.09
N LYS A 969 46.91 0.13 -41.92
CA LYS A 969 46.67 1.56 -41.72
C LYS A 969 46.52 1.98 -40.26
N MET A 970 46.47 1.03 -39.31
CA MET A 970 46.24 1.33 -37.89
C MET A 970 47.47 1.96 -37.24
N ASN A 971 47.24 2.90 -36.32
CA ASN A 971 48.28 3.41 -35.43
C ASN A 971 48.62 2.38 -34.33
N LEU A 972 49.78 2.52 -33.67
CA LEU A 972 50.19 1.60 -32.60
C LEU A 972 49.18 1.59 -31.44
N GLU A 973 48.59 2.74 -31.10
CA GLU A 973 47.55 2.85 -30.06
C GLU A 973 46.28 2.08 -30.45
N GLU A 974 45.82 2.20 -31.70
CA GLU A 974 44.64 1.48 -32.24
C GLU A 974 44.89 -0.04 -32.34
N ALA A 975 46.12 -0.44 -32.67
CA ALA A 975 46.52 -1.84 -32.70
C ALA A 975 46.58 -2.46 -31.28
N VAL A 976 47.07 -1.71 -30.28
CA VAL A 976 47.03 -2.14 -28.88
C VAL A 976 45.58 -2.25 -28.39
N GLU A 977 44.71 -1.30 -28.75
CA GLU A 977 43.29 -1.31 -28.42
C GLU A 977 42.57 -2.53 -29.02
N SER A 978 42.89 -2.89 -30.27
CA SER A 978 42.37 -4.09 -30.94
C SER A 978 42.82 -5.39 -30.26
N ALA A 979 44.08 -5.44 -29.81
CA ALA A 979 44.58 -6.58 -29.01
C ALA A 979 43.90 -6.68 -27.64
N MET A 980 43.62 -5.54 -27.00
CA MET A 980 42.88 -5.47 -25.72
C MET A 980 41.42 -5.91 -25.89
N SER A 981 40.77 -5.55 -27.01
CA SER A 981 39.44 -6.06 -27.39
C SER A 981 39.41 -7.58 -27.49
N CYS A 982 40.41 -8.18 -28.14
CA CYS A 982 40.53 -9.63 -28.25
C CYS A 982 40.68 -10.30 -26.87
N LYS A 983 41.44 -9.69 -25.95
CA LYS A 983 41.54 -10.16 -24.56
C LYS A 983 40.20 -10.06 -23.83
N GLN A 984 39.49 -8.94 -23.95
CA GLN A 984 38.18 -8.76 -23.35
C GLN A 984 37.18 -9.81 -23.85
N TYR A 985 37.20 -10.15 -25.14
CA TYR A 985 36.40 -11.24 -25.69
C TYR A 985 36.68 -12.58 -24.99
N LEU A 986 37.96 -12.96 -24.85
CA LEU A 986 38.35 -14.18 -24.17
C LEU A 986 37.95 -14.17 -22.69
N ASP A 987 38.14 -13.05 -22.01
CA ASP A 987 37.78 -12.90 -20.59
C ASP A 987 36.28 -13.06 -20.41
N ASN A 988 35.48 -12.42 -21.28
CA ASN A 988 34.03 -12.56 -21.29
C ASN A 988 33.58 -14.00 -21.57
N LEU A 989 34.25 -14.71 -22.48
CA LEU A 989 33.97 -16.12 -22.79
C LEU A 989 34.14 -16.99 -21.55
N PHE A 990 35.30 -16.90 -20.87
CA PHE A 990 35.59 -17.71 -19.70
C PHE A 990 34.80 -17.28 -18.45
N ASP A 991 34.49 -15.99 -18.30
CA ASP A 991 33.61 -15.51 -17.25
C ASP A 991 32.17 -16.01 -17.43
N GLN A 992 31.66 -16.09 -18.66
CA GLN A 992 30.37 -16.73 -18.95
C GLN A 992 30.38 -18.21 -18.58
N LEU A 993 31.43 -18.96 -18.95
CA LEU A 993 31.55 -20.38 -18.56
C LEU A 993 31.60 -20.58 -17.04
N LYS A 994 32.29 -19.69 -16.33
CA LYS A 994 32.35 -19.68 -14.86
C LYS A 994 30.99 -19.44 -14.22
N ARG A 995 30.19 -18.54 -14.80
CA ARG A 995 28.82 -18.23 -14.37
C ARG A 995 27.86 -19.39 -14.64
N ILE A 996 27.96 -20.04 -15.81
CA ILE A 996 27.07 -21.13 -16.21
C ILE A 996 27.45 -22.48 -15.55
N ARG A 997 28.66 -22.62 -15.00
CA ARG A 997 29.16 -23.86 -14.35
C ARG A 997 28.15 -24.54 -13.41
N PRO A 998 27.40 -23.84 -12.53
CA PRO A 998 26.42 -24.48 -11.65
C PRO A 998 25.38 -25.33 -12.37
N SER A 999 25.06 -25.03 -13.64
CA SER A 999 24.16 -25.83 -14.48
C SER A 999 24.61 -27.28 -14.70
N GLU A 1000 25.90 -27.59 -14.53
CA GLU A 1000 26.45 -28.95 -14.60
C GLU A 1000 26.06 -29.78 -13.37
N PHE A 1001 25.99 -29.15 -12.20
CA PHE A 1001 25.68 -29.81 -10.92
C PHE A 1001 24.18 -29.92 -10.66
N LEU A 1002 23.41 -28.92 -11.09
CA LEU A 1002 21.97 -28.88 -10.90
C LEU A 1002 21.28 -29.87 -11.86
N LYS A 1003 20.61 -30.88 -11.28
CA LYS A 1003 20.00 -31.98 -12.05
C LYS A 1003 18.59 -31.65 -12.57
N SER A 1004 17.78 -30.94 -11.78
CA SER A 1004 16.41 -30.61 -12.17
C SER A 1004 16.35 -29.27 -12.92
N ASN A 1005 15.41 -29.16 -13.86
CA ASN A 1005 15.15 -27.88 -14.53
C ASN A 1005 14.61 -26.82 -13.55
N TYR A 1006 13.96 -27.26 -12.47
CA TYR A 1006 13.50 -26.39 -11.39
C TYR A 1006 14.67 -25.69 -10.70
N ASP A 1007 15.69 -26.44 -10.29
CA ASP A 1007 16.86 -25.86 -9.62
C ASP A 1007 17.67 -24.97 -10.56
N ARG A 1008 17.81 -25.37 -11.83
CA ARG A 1008 18.48 -24.55 -12.86
C ARG A 1008 17.77 -23.22 -13.07
N ALA A 1009 16.44 -23.24 -13.14
CA ALA A 1009 15.65 -22.03 -13.28
C ALA A 1009 15.75 -21.11 -12.05
N ASN A 1010 15.79 -21.68 -10.84
CA ASN A 1010 16.02 -20.93 -9.60
C ASN A 1010 17.42 -20.29 -9.56
N TYR A 1011 18.44 -20.98 -10.07
CA TYR A 1011 19.79 -20.43 -10.19
C TYR A 1011 19.82 -19.22 -11.13
N VAL A 1012 19.20 -19.32 -12.32
CA VAL A 1012 19.08 -18.19 -13.26
C VAL A 1012 18.37 -17.01 -12.59
N LEU A 1013 17.26 -17.27 -11.90
CA LEU A 1013 16.49 -16.23 -11.20
C LEU A 1013 17.27 -15.54 -10.08
N THR A 1014 18.19 -16.22 -9.40
CA THR A 1014 18.87 -15.67 -8.22
C THR A 1014 20.25 -15.09 -8.53
N LYS A 1015 20.94 -15.60 -9.56
CA LYS A 1015 22.36 -15.26 -9.82
C LYS A 1015 22.64 -14.70 -11.22
N GLU A 1016 21.99 -15.20 -12.27
CA GLU A 1016 22.29 -14.78 -13.64
C GLU A 1016 21.44 -13.60 -14.10
N ALA A 1017 20.13 -13.63 -13.85
CA ALA A 1017 19.20 -12.62 -14.36
C ALA A 1017 19.50 -11.23 -13.76
N LYS A 1018 19.70 -10.25 -14.65
CA LYS A 1018 19.95 -8.84 -14.30
C LYS A 1018 18.68 -8.00 -14.39
N ILE A 1019 17.78 -8.36 -15.28
CA ILE A 1019 16.49 -7.70 -15.47
C ILE A 1019 15.40 -8.73 -15.21
N VAL A 1020 14.59 -8.49 -14.19
CA VAL A 1020 13.52 -9.40 -13.79
C VAL A 1020 12.19 -8.67 -13.88
N GLY A 1021 11.29 -9.19 -14.69
CA GLY A 1021 9.95 -8.64 -14.92
C GLY A 1021 8.86 -9.46 -14.23
N LEU A 1022 7.91 -8.81 -13.57
CA LEU A 1022 6.68 -9.43 -13.07
C LEU A 1022 5.52 -8.43 -13.07
N THR A 1023 4.30 -8.88 -12.81
CA THR A 1023 3.18 -7.95 -12.57
C THR A 1023 3.01 -7.66 -11.08
N ALA A 1024 2.38 -6.52 -10.75
CA ALA A 1024 2.13 -6.12 -9.37
C ALA A 1024 1.38 -7.21 -8.57
N VAL A 1025 0.34 -7.81 -9.15
CA VAL A 1025 -0.43 -8.90 -8.52
C VAL A 1025 0.44 -10.14 -8.25
N HIS A 1026 1.32 -10.50 -9.17
CA HIS A 1026 2.22 -11.65 -8.99
C HIS A 1026 3.29 -11.42 -7.91
N SER A 1027 3.58 -10.15 -7.59
CA SER A 1027 4.58 -9.81 -6.58
C SER A 1027 4.20 -10.36 -5.20
N ALA A 1028 2.94 -10.18 -4.78
CA ALA A 1028 2.43 -10.71 -3.52
C ALA A 1028 2.45 -12.25 -3.50
N LEU A 1029 1.97 -12.89 -4.57
CA LEU A 1029 1.90 -14.34 -4.66
C LEU A 1029 3.29 -15.00 -4.63
N LYS A 1030 4.28 -14.41 -5.31
CA LYS A 1030 5.62 -14.98 -5.43
C LYS A 1030 6.58 -14.53 -4.34
N ARG A 1031 6.22 -13.54 -3.52
CA ARG A 1031 7.07 -13.03 -2.45
C ARG A 1031 7.62 -14.13 -1.52
N PRO A 1032 6.82 -15.08 -0.99
CA PRO A 1032 7.35 -16.12 -0.10
C PRO A 1032 8.38 -17.02 -0.80
N GLU A 1033 8.16 -17.33 -2.08
CA GLU A 1033 9.10 -18.10 -2.90
C GLU A 1033 10.40 -17.30 -3.14
N LEU A 1034 10.29 -16.01 -3.49
CA LEU A 1034 11.43 -15.13 -3.77
C LEU A 1034 12.31 -14.91 -2.54
N ILE A 1035 11.70 -14.69 -1.37
CA ILE A 1035 12.42 -14.54 -0.10
C ILE A 1035 13.15 -15.83 0.25
N LYS A 1036 12.47 -16.98 0.18
CA LYS A 1036 13.08 -18.29 0.44
C LYS A 1036 14.25 -18.59 -0.49
N LEU A 1037 14.21 -18.10 -1.74
CA LEU A 1037 15.29 -18.24 -2.71
C LEU A 1037 16.45 -17.25 -2.50
N GLY A 1038 16.31 -16.27 -1.60
CA GLY A 1038 17.30 -15.21 -1.38
C GLY A 1038 17.41 -14.27 -2.59
N PHE A 1039 16.27 -13.95 -3.23
CA PHE A 1039 16.23 -13.00 -4.33
C PHE A 1039 16.64 -11.60 -3.86
N LYS A 1040 17.54 -10.94 -4.60
CA LYS A 1040 18.04 -9.58 -4.30
C LYS A 1040 17.93 -8.66 -5.51
N TYR A 1041 17.65 -7.38 -5.29
CA TYR A 1041 17.60 -6.36 -6.33
C TYR A 1041 17.89 -4.96 -5.78
N ASP A 1042 18.38 -4.09 -6.66
CA ASP A 1042 18.87 -2.75 -6.29
C ASP A 1042 17.95 -1.64 -6.84
N ASN A 1043 17.33 -1.89 -8.01
CA ASN A 1043 16.50 -0.91 -8.71
C ASN A 1043 15.10 -1.46 -8.94
N VAL A 1044 14.05 -0.67 -8.67
CA VAL A 1044 12.65 -1.02 -8.96
C VAL A 1044 12.02 0.02 -9.89
N PHE A 1045 11.39 -0.47 -10.96
CA PHE A 1045 10.59 0.32 -11.89
C PHE A 1045 9.15 -0.18 -11.84
N VAL A 1046 8.22 0.65 -11.39
CA VAL A 1046 6.79 0.34 -11.40
C VAL A 1046 6.08 1.21 -12.42
N ILE A 1047 5.36 0.57 -13.34
CA ILE A 1047 4.74 1.19 -14.52
C ILE A 1047 3.24 1.10 -14.40
N ASP A 1048 2.56 2.18 -14.77
CA ASP A 1048 1.16 2.43 -14.47
C ASP A 1048 0.89 2.30 -12.97
N ALA A 1049 1.82 2.85 -12.17
CA ALA A 1049 1.75 2.86 -10.72
C ALA A 1049 0.49 3.57 -10.20
N ASP A 1050 -0.16 4.38 -11.03
CA ASP A 1050 -1.42 5.05 -10.75
C ASP A 1050 -2.65 4.11 -10.78
N GLN A 1051 -2.55 2.97 -11.48
CA GLN A 1051 -3.58 1.93 -11.62
C GLN A 1051 -3.41 0.76 -10.63
N VAL A 1052 -2.23 0.64 -10.03
CA VAL A 1052 -1.91 -0.39 -9.02
C VAL A 1052 -2.35 0.08 -7.64
N LEU A 1053 -2.92 -0.80 -6.82
CA LEU A 1053 -3.35 -0.45 -5.47
C LEU A 1053 -2.17 0.03 -4.62
N GLU A 1054 -2.46 0.82 -3.59
CA GLU A 1054 -1.44 1.35 -2.69
C GLU A 1054 -0.59 0.24 -2.04
N ILE A 1055 -1.23 -0.78 -1.47
CA ILE A 1055 -0.51 -1.90 -0.83
C ILE A 1055 0.26 -2.78 -1.82
N GLU A 1056 -0.23 -2.93 -3.04
CA GLU A 1056 0.48 -3.70 -4.07
C GLU A 1056 1.75 -2.98 -4.51
N ASN A 1057 1.69 -1.66 -4.72
CA ASN A 1057 2.89 -0.85 -4.95
C ASN A 1057 3.90 -1.03 -3.80
N TYR A 1058 3.44 -1.03 -2.55
CA TYR A 1058 4.30 -1.25 -1.40
C TYR A 1058 4.95 -2.64 -1.37
N ILE A 1059 4.18 -3.71 -1.64
CA ILE A 1059 4.69 -5.09 -1.68
C ILE A 1059 5.79 -5.25 -2.74
N THR A 1060 5.69 -4.54 -3.87
CA THR A 1060 6.71 -4.61 -4.93
C THR A 1060 8.09 -4.08 -4.49
N LEU A 1061 8.13 -3.26 -3.44
CA LEU A 1061 9.37 -2.76 -2.85
C LEU A 1061 10.02 -3.77 -1.90
N LEU A 1062 9.30 -4.81 -1.48
CA LEU A 1062 9.66 -5.74 -0.41
C LEU A 1062 9.70 -7.22 -0.86
N LEU A 1063 10.31 -7.49 -2.01
CA LEU A 1063 10.49 -8.84 -2.56
C LEU A 1063 11.84 -9.48 -2.21
N GLN A 1064 12.63 -8.85 -1.35
CA GLN A 1064 13.92 -9.33 -0.85
C GLN A 1064 13.92 -9.41 0.68
N GLU A 1065 14.86 -10.17 1.24
CA GLU A 1065 15.09 -10.24 2.70
C GLU A 1065 15.52 -8.88 3.28
N ASN A 1066 15.43 -8.78 4.61
CA ASN A 1066 15.45 -7.56 5.41
C ASN A 1066 16.60 -6.56 5.10
N GLU A 1067 17.79 -6.95 4.66
CA GLU A 1067 18.76 -5.92 4.22
C GLU A 1067 18.39 -5.35 2.82
N SER A 1068 17.61 -4.27 2.80
CA SER A 1068 17.21 -3.63 1.54
C SER A 1068 18.42 -3.04 0.83
N ASN A 1069 18.81 -3.65 -0.29
CA ASN A 1069 19.83 -3.12 -1.20
C ASN A 1069 19.26 -2.03 -2.14
N LEU A 1070 18.07 -1.52 -1.82
CA LEU A 1070 17.29 -0.68 -2.71
C LEU A 1070 17.93 0.71 -2.84
N GLU A 1071 18.50 0.98 -4.00
CA GLU A 1071 19.14 2.26 -4.32
C GLU A 1071 18.20 3.20 -5.09
N ARG A 1072 17.27 2.64 -5.89
CA ARG A 1072 16.43 3.41 -6.83
C ARG A 1072 15.00 2.91 -6.90
N ILE A 1073 14.06 3.85 -6.88
CA ILE A 1073 12.64 3.61 -7.13
C ILE A 1073 12.16 4.56 -8.20
N VAL A 1074 11.64 4.02 -9.29
CA VAL A 1074 11.03 4.80 -10.37
C VAL A 1074 9.55 4.40 -10.48
N LEU A 1075 8.67 5.35 -10.18
CA LEU A 1075 7.22 5.17 -10.33
C LEU A 1075 6.75 5.99 -11.54
N MET A 1076 6.12 5.33 -12.50
CA MET A 1076 5.56 5.98 -13.69
C MET A 1076 4.06 5.77 -13.77
N GLY A 1077 3.31 6.84 -14.01
CA GLY A 1077 1.85 6.78 -14.09
C GLY A 1077 1.24 7.98 -14.79
N GLU A 1078 -0.07 8.17 -14.62
CA GLU A 1078 -0.81 9.34 -15.11
C GLU A 1078 -1.24 10.28 -13.98
N ASP A 1079 -1.16 11.58 -14.23
CA ASP A 1079 -1.62 12.64 -13.32
C ASP A 1079 -3.14 12.80 -13.34
N LYS A 1080 -3.78 12.51 -14.47
CA LYS A 1080 -5.23 12.68 -14.61
C LYS A 1080 -5.93 11.56 -13.84
N GLN A 1081 -6.93 11.92 -13.04
CA GLN A 1081 -7.87 10.96 -12.49
C GLN A 1081 -8.58 10.26 -13.65
N ILE A 1082 -8.13 9.07 -14.02
CA ILE A 1082 -9.03 8.13 -14.67
C ILE A 1082 -10.04 7.76 -13.60
N SER A 1083 -11.29 8.18 -13.78
CA SER A 1083 -12.41 7.68 -12.99
C SER A 1083 -12.49 6.18 -13.25
N VAL A 1084 -11.85 5.38 -12.40
CA VAL A 1084 -12.03 3.92 -12.45
C VAL A 1084 -13.50 3.67 -12.21
N VAL A 1085 -14.13 3.02 -13.18
CA VAL A 1085 -15.58 2.87 -13.40
C VAL A 1085 -16.30 2.14 -12.27
N ASP A 1086 -15.57 1.55 -11.33
CA ASP A 1086 -16.14 0.84 -10.18
C ASP A 1086 -16.44 1.81 -9.04
N ASP A 1087 -17.63 2.40 -9.13
CA ASP A 1087 -18.23 3.35 -8.18
C ASP A 1087 -18.67 2.64 -6.87
N THR A 1088 -17.77 1.85 -6.30
CA THR A 1088 -18.01 1.08 -5.07
C THR A 1088 -17.94 1.97 -3.85
N VAL A 1089 -18.68 1.57 -2.81
CA VAL A 1089 -18.67 2.22 -1.49
C VAL A 1089 -17.24 2.37 -0.93
N PHE A 1090 -16.38 1.38 -1.14
CA PHE A 1090 -14.99 1.37 -0.68
C PHE A 1090 -14.13 2.44 -1.37
N ASN A 1091 -14.40 2.74 -2.64
CA ASN A 1091 -13.72 3.83 -3.35
C ASN A 1091 -14.22 5.20 -2.89
N LYS A 1092 -15.53 5.35 -2.67
CA LYS A 1092 -16.14 6.63 -2.24
C LYS A 1092 -15.76 7.01 -0.81
N TYR A 1093 -15.79 6.05 0.11
CA TYR A 1093 -15.60 6.31 1.55
C TYR A 1093 -14.18 5.98 2.03
N GLY A 1094 -13.62 4.85 1.59
CA GLY A 1094 -12.30 4.36 2.01
C GLY A 1094 -11.13 4.87 1.15
N ASN A 1095 -11.43 5.43 -0.03
CA ASN A 1095 -10.47 5.88 -1.03
C ASN A 1095 -9.49 4.77 -1.49
N LEU A 1096 -9.99 3.53 -1.58
CA LEU A 1096 -9.19 2.35 -1.93
C LEU A 1096 -8.53 2.45 -3.32
N SER A 1097 -9.16 3.16 -4.26
CA SER A 1097 -8.61 3.40 -5.60
C SER A 1097 -7.44 4.40 -5.62
N GLN A 1098 -7.13 5.05 -4.48
CA GLN A 1098 -5.93 5.85 -4.36
C GLN A 1098 -4.70 4.94 -4.39
N SER A 1099 -3.89 5.11 -5.41
CA SER A 1099 -2.58 4.48 -5.50
C SER A 1099 -1.55 5.29 -4.71
N MET A 1100 -0.45 4.62 -4.33
CA MET A 1100 0.72 5.26 -3.72
C MET A 1100 1.24 6.41 -4.60
N PHE A 1101 1.22 6.24 -5.93
CA PHE A 1101 1.62 7.26 -6.90
C PHE A 1101 0.75 8.53 -6.78
N LYS A 1102 -0.57 8.40 -6.80
CA LYS A 1102 -1.50 9.53 -6.66
C LYS A 1102 -1.36 10.21 -5.30
N ARG A 1103 -1.17 9.44 -4.23
CA ARG A 1103 -0.94 9.99 -2.88
C ARG A 1103 0.36 10.79 -2.80
N PHE A 1104 1.44 10.30 -3.40
CA PHE A 1104 2.72 11.01 -3.41
C PHE A 1104 2.65 12.33 -4.19
N ILE A 1105 1.89 12.38 -5.29
CA ILE A 1105 1.60 13.64 -5.99
C ILE A 1105 0.88 14.63 -5.07
N ARG A 1106 -0.17 14.18 -4.35
CA ARG A 1106 -0.91 15.03 -3.41
C ARG A 1106 -0.06 15.50 -2.23
N LEU A 1107 0.85 14.66 -1.74
CA LEU A 1107 1.83 15.03 -0.71
C LEU A 1107 2.83 16.09 -1.20
N GLY A 1108 2.97 16.30 -2.51
CA GLY A 1108 3.91 17.26 -3.09
C GLY A 1108 5.30 16.68 -3.39
N VAL A 1109 5.41 15.36 -3.59
CA VAL A 1109 6.66 14.76 -4.09
C VAL A 1109 6.96 15.33 -5.50
N PRO A 1110 8.22 15.71 -5.80
CA PRO A 1110 8.57 16.23 -7.12
C PRO A 1110 8.27 15.24 -8.24
N VAL A 1111 7.49 15.66 -9.24
CA VAL A 1111 7.06 14.83 -10.37
C VAL A 1111 7.51 15.43 -11.70
N ILE A 1112 8.11 14.59 -12.55
CA ILE A 1112 8.53 14.93 -13.90
C ILE A 1112 7.35 14.67 -14.84
N ARG A 1113 6.75 15.73 -15.37
CA ARG A 1113 5.58 15.65 -16.27
C ARG A 1113 6.02 15.62 -17.73
N LEU A 1114 5.95 14.46 -18.37
CA LEU A 1114 6.22 14.31 -19.80
C LEU A 1114 5.23 15.14 -20.63
N ASP A 1115 5.72 15.71 -21.73
CA ASP A 1115 4.94 16.54 -22.67
C ASP A 1115 4.08 15.70 -23.63
#